data_AF-Q88AL7-F1
#
_entry.id   AF-Q88AL7-F1
#
_cell.length_a   1.000
_cell.length_b   1.000
_cell.length_c   1.000
_cell.angle_alpha   90.00
_cell.angle_beta   90.00
_cell.angle_gamma   90.00
#
_symmetry.space_group_name_H-M   'P 1'
#
loop_
_entity.id
_entity.type
_entity.pdbx_description
1 polymer ?
#
loop_
_entity_poly.entity_id
_entity_poly.type
_entity_poly.pdbx_seq_one_letter_code
_entity_poly.pdbx_strand_id
1 'polypeptide(L)'
;MFEAARLMDEIDHTSAMTGFVLGAIVGIAAVAYVSFTVATCGLGGILLGLAVGLAGNAIASLGESIGAAFSSAAGQIESGSPNVFINGRPAAFAIDSTAVCEKHSPIVKVAEGSSNVFINGKPAARKGDKLTCGAKIGTGSNNVFIGGGTHRYLAVDDEVSATARYTVDILLVVAGGAKAVGSIAKLGLQAGLKAAGPCALRFMGGIVLSDAIVRFGVAPLAEKVLGGLHGNPVDTTTGRKLLIDEFDFSLPGRMPIEWTRFYASDLNVDSVLGKGWVLPWEQSLRRKGSFLYLSDNQGRSVPFVTLDYNQRIYNAQEQLYLVRTNGGHYLVQTLDNVFYYFGEVPDDNQPVPLERIENALGHFLHFVRSEDGVLTDICATGGQRVHLHYDEVSHRLSTVKRIVDGKAVETLVRYHYDSNGQLNGVYNRNGDSVRTFSYTDGLMTRHANALGLGCEYRWEVLDDKPRVVEHWTSDGEHLHFDYDFEARQTRVTDVLGRCAEVTYNKDRRVIASTDFGGEQYRIALDDTGNITGLTLPDGNQLGFEYDDLSRLTAETDPLGRTTRFKHHYKTTLVKQVTYPDGSTWQARYDDRGNLITEIDALGNKTEYYNGEDGLPHTITDATLKSKYLWWNSLAQVERFQDCSGKSTHYRYDERHQLIAVTDALNNTTTLERKPGGEVLRIDHPDGSRERFTYNAHGQVLTHTNGKDQTTHLARNARGLPVRRQDPKGLMVAYQYDKALRLVALTNENDATYTFAYDHSDRLIEEKRIDQLTRRFSYNLGGHLTQVEETGYSEKGERPQRSTYFERDSIGRLLARLNDDARQDFAYDDSDRLLSIQRKPTDSGRKLGVTAEKLE
;
A
#
# COMPACT_ATOMS: atom_id res chain seq x y z
N MET A 1 47.55 28.59 -15.01
CA MET A 1 47.80 28.08 -13.63
C MET A 1 46.48 28.17 -12.90
N PHE A 2 46.13 27.13 -12.14
CA PHE A 2 44.83 27.04 -11.45
C PHE A 2 45.06 26.85 -9.95
N GLU A 3 44.11 27.29 -9.13
CA GLU A 3 44.15 27.16 -7.66
C GLU A 3 44.29 25.67 -7.26
N ALA A 4 45.25 25.37 -6.40
CA ALA A 4 45.50 23.99 -5.96
C ALA A 4 44.33 23.44 -5.12
N ALA A 5 43.90 22.21 -5.41
CA ALA A 5 42.84 21.55 -4.64
C ALA A 5 43.39 20.82 -3.40
N ARG A 6 42.57 20.72 -2.35
CA ARG A 6 42.93 20.18 -1.04
C ARG A 6 41.76 19.38 -0.44
N LEU A 7 42.05 18.65 0.63
CA LEU A 7 41.03 18.15 1.57
C LEU A 7 40.10 19.29 2.04
N MET A 8 38.81 19.01 2.22
CA MET A 8 37.77 19.99 2.59
C MET A 8 37.63 21.19 1.62
N ASP A 9 38.07 21.06 0.37
CA ASP A 9 37.65 21.96 -0.70
C ASP A 9 36.37 21.39 -1.36
N GLU A 10 35.42 22.26 -1.68
CA GLU A 10 34.05 21.92 -2.09
C GLU A 10 34.01 21.39 -3.54
N ILE A 11 32.97 20.62 -3.86
CA ILE A 11 32.67 20.22 -5.25
C ILE A 11 31.33 20.79 -5.74
N ASP A 12 31.35 21.32 -6.96
CA ASP A 12 30.23 21.98 -7.62
C ASP A 12 29.65 21.11 -8.74
N HIS A 13 28.31 21.14 -8.85
CA HIS A 13 27.61 20.75 -10.07
C HIS A 13 27.12 22.01 -10.81
N THR A 14 27.75 22.32 -11.95
CA THR A 14 27.26 23.37 -12.85
C THR A 14 25.92 22.97 -13.45
N SER A 15 24.85 23.66 -13.07
CA SER A 15 23.47 23.39 -13.51
C SER A 15 23.20 23.90 -14.93
N ALA A 16 23.91 23.34 -15.91
CA ALA A 16 23.64 23.56 -17.34
C ALA A 16 22.18 23.22 -17.72
N MET A 17 21.53 22.36 -16.93
CA MET A 17 20.11 22.04 -17.02
C MET A 17 19.20 23.27 -16.82
N THR A 18 19.53 24.21 -15.93
CA THR A 18 18.64 25.34 -15.57
C THR A 18 18.27 26.22 -16.77
N GLY A 19 19.19 26.39 -17.73
CA GLY A 19 18.94 27.17 -18.96
C GLY A 19 17.98 26.51 -19.96
N PHE A 20 17.65 25.22 -19.77
CA PHE A 20 16.72 24.46 -20.62
C PHE A 20 15.45 24.04 -19.86
N VAL A 21 15.59 23.79 -18.55
CA VAL A 21 14.51 23.48 -17.60
C VAL A 21 13.49 24.61 -17.45
N LEU A 22 13.88 25.87 -17.71
CA LEU A 22 12.97 27.02 -17.81
C LEU A 22 11.86 26.87 -18.88
N GLY A 23 11.92 25.84 -19.73
CA GLY A 23 10.84 25.50 -20.67
C GLY A 23 9.80 24.49 -20.17
N ALA A 24 10.10 23.66 -19.15
CA ALA A 24 9.19 22.62 -18.66
C ALA A 24 9.67 21.97 -17.33
N ILE A 25 9.06 22.32 -16.19
CA ILE A 25 9.12 21.57 -14.91
C ILE A 25 8.16 22.21 -13.87
N VAL A 26 7.16 21.47 -13.36
CA VAL A 26 6.20 21.90 -12.30
C VAL A 26 5.67 20.69 -11.51
N GLY A 27 5.66 20.74 -10.16
CA GLY A 27 4.68 20.02 -9.32
C GLY A 27 5.15 18.94 -8.32
N ILE A 28 4.30 18.62 -7.32
CA ILE A 28 4.32 17.44 -6.44
C ILE A 28 4.10 17.80 -4.94
N ALA A 29 3.16 17.42 -4.06
CA ALA A 29 1.81 16.83 -4.03
C ALA A 29 1.15 17.05 -2.65
N ALA A 30 -0.18 17.06 -2.59
CA ALA A 30 -0.94 16.21 -1.66
C ALA A 30 -2.31 15.94 -2.26
N VAL A 31 -2.96 14.84 -1.90
CA VAL A 31 -4.21 14.39 -2.54
C VAL A 31 -5.24 14.03 -1.48
N ALA A 32 -6.47 14.53 -1.66
CA ALA A 32 -7.64 14.07 -0.92
C ALA A 32 -7.91 12.59 -1.30
N TYR A 33 -7.85 11.69 -0.32
CA TYR A 33 -7.62 10.27 -0.55
C TYR A 33 -8.91 9.50 -0.87
N VAL A 34 -9.30 9.47 -2.15
CA VAL A 34 -10.04 8.32 -2.70
C VAL A 34 -9.01 7.41 -3.39
N SER A 35 -8.53 6.42 -2.65
CA SER A 35 -7.71 5.35 -3.22
C SER A 35 -8.54 4.53 -4.19
N PHE A 36 -8.24 4.62 -5.49
CA PHE A 36 -8.50 3.54 -6.42
C PHE A 36 -7.20 2.75 -6.58
N THR A 37 -7.05 1.65 -5.84
CA THR A 37 -5.90 0.75 -5.97
C THR A 37 -5.97 0.06 -7.33
N VAL A 38 -5.30 0.63 -8.33
CA VAL A 38 -5.36 0.13 -9.70
C VAL A 38 -4.80 -1.28 -9.72
N ALA A 39 -5.61 -2.22 -10.20
CA ALA A 39 -5.41 -3.65 -10.03
C ALA A 39 -4.39 -4.24 -11.03
N THR A 40 -3.33 -3.47 -11.25
CA THR A 40 -2.08 -3.70 -12.00
C THR A 40 -1.18 -4.77 -11.35
N CYS A 41 -1.78 -5.78 -10.72
CA CYS A 41 -1.06 -6.89 -10.10
C CYS A 41 -0.07 -6.53 -8.99
N GLY A 42 -0.24 -5.35 -8.37
CA GLY A 42 0.66 -4.84 -7.33
C GLY A 42 1.79 -3.96 -7.86
N LEU A 43 1.84 -3.69 -9.18
CA LEU A 43 2.78 -2.72 -9.76
C LEU A 43 2.37 -1.27 -9.48
N GLY A 44 1.08 -1.00 -9.26
CA GLY A 44 0.55 0.26 -8.70
C GLY A 44 0.47 0.25 -7.17
N GLY A 45 0.99 -0.79 -6.51
CA GLY A 45 0.81 -1.04 -5.07
C GLY A 45 1.65 -0.17 -4.13
N ILE A 46 2.15 1.01 -4.56
CA ILE A 46 2.98 1.89 -3.73
C ILE A 46 2.45 3.32 -3.79
N LEU A 47 1.35 3.57 -3.06
CA LEU A 47 0.97 4.92 -2.58
C LEU A 47 0.06 4.86 -1.33
N LEU A 48 0.17 3.79 -0.52
CA LEU A 48 -0.56 3.61 0.74
C LEU A 48 0.26 4.16 1.94
N GLY A 49 0.90 5.31 1.72
CA GLY A 49 2.06 5.78 2.50
C GLY A 49 1.86 7.03 3.38
N LEU A 50 0.68 7.67 3.38
CA LEU A 50 0.37 8.80 4.29
C LEU A 50 -0.98 8.66 5.02
N ALA A 51 -1.39 7.43 5.30
CA ALA A 51 -2.44 7.12 6.28
C ALA A 51 -1.88 6.94 7.71
N VAL A 52 -0.87 7.74 8.10
CA VAL A 52 -0.36 7.75 9.49
C VAL A 52 -1.34 8.54 10.36
N GLY A 53 -2.18 7.82 11.09
CA GLY A 53 -3.24 8.43 11.89
C GLY A 53 -2.72 9.31 13.03
N LEU A 54 -3.23 10.54 13.09
CA LEU A 54 -3.40 11.28 14.33
C LEU A 54 -4.90 11.29 14.66
N ALA A 55 -5.27 10.72 15.80
CA ALA A 55 -6.65 10.79 16.30
C ALA A 55 -6.90 12.20 16.89
N GLY A 56 -7.71 13.02 16.21
CA GLY A 56 -8.14 14.32 16.74
C GLY A 56 -8.62 15.31 15.68
N ASN A 57 -9.82 15.87 15.87
CA ASN A 57 -10.38 16.92 15.01
C ASN A 57 -9.74 18.30 15.30
N ALA A 58 -9.05 18.95 14.34
CA ALA A 58 -8.77 20.40 14.36
C ALA A 58 -8.31 21.05 13.02
N ILE A 59 -9.16 21.90 12.42
CA ILE A 59 -8.93 23.33 12.03
C ILE A 59 -7.83 23.73 10.96
N ALA A 60 -8.01 24.91 10.31
CA ALA A 60 -7.17 25.61 9.28
C ALA A 60 -5.86 26.24 9.86
N SER A 61 -5.11 27.30 9.45
CA SER A 61 -4.95 28.40 8.42
C SER A 61 -3.54 29.08 8.65
N LEU A 62 -3.13 30.36 8.38
CA LEU A 62 -2.94 31.21 7.17
C LEU A 62 -1.68 32.15 7.35
N GLY A 63 -0.71 32.25 6.42
CA GLY A 63 0.40 33.25 6.44
C GLY A 63 1.73 32.91 5.72
N GLU A 64 2.35 33.88 5.00
CA GLU A 64 3.57 33.70 4.14
C GLU A 64 4.56 34.92 4.32
N SER A 65 5.73 35.12 3.66
CA SER A 65 6.36 34.57 2.42
C SER A 65 7.89 34.87 2.31
N ILE A 66 8.63 34.07 1.50
CA ILE A 66 9.76 34.38 0.54
C ILE A 66 10.78 35.52 0.84
N GLY A 67 12.10 35.42 0.58
CA GLY A 67 12.95 34.32 0.07
C GLY A 67 13.91 34.71 -1.10
N ALA A 68 15.17 34.23 -1.07
CA ALA A 68 16.19 34.20 -2.17
C ALA A 68 17.55 33.63 -1.66
N ALA A 69 18.59 33.29 -2.45
CA ALA A 69 18.72 32.58 -3.75
C ALA A 69 20.23 32.37 -4.08
N PHE A 70 20.69 31.16 -4.44
CA PHE A 70 22.12 30.85 -4.75
C PHE A 70 22.31 29.58 -5.62
N SER A 71 23.54 29.33 -6.10
CA SER A 71 24.02 28.02 -6.57
C SER A 71 24.37 27.08 -5.40
N SER A 72 24.07 25.79 -5.50
CA SER A 72 24.34 24.80 -4.43
C SER A 72 25.72 24.14 -4.57
N ALA A 73 26.51 24.13 -3.48
CA ALA A 73 27.53 23.09 -3.26
C ALA A 73 26.88 21.69 -3.30
N ALA A 74 27.67 20.63 -3.51
CA ALA A 74 27.17 19.26 -3.63
C ALA A 74 28.09 18.20 -3.02
N GLY A 75 28.90 18.59 -2.03
CA GLY A 75 29.89 17.74 -1.34
C GLY A 75 31.29 18.37 -1.27
N GLN A 76 32.28 17.57 -0.87
CA GLN A 76 33.66 18.03 -0.61
C GLN A 76 34.70 16.91 -0.84
N ILE A 77 35.96 17.29 -1.04
CA ILE A 77 37.11 16.36 -1.09
C ILE A 77 37.42 15.80 0.30
N GLU A 78 37.46 14.47 0.41
CA GLU A 78 37.64 13.73 1.67
C GLU A 78 38.98 12.98 1.80
N SER A 79 39.80 12.91 0.74
CA SER A 79 41.18 12.44 0.89
C SER A 79 42.20 13.18 0.01
N GLY A 80 43.42 13.27 0.51
CA GLY A 80 44.55 13.95 -0.12
C GLY A 80 45.88 13.40 0.40
N SER A 81 46.98 14.08 0.09
CA SER A 81 48.32 13.55 0.33
C SER A 81 48.67 13.41 1.82
N PRO A 82 49.20 12.25 2.27
CA PRO A 82 49.58 12.03 3.67
C PRO A 82 50.79 12.84 4.12
N ASN A 83 51.52 13.48 3.21
CA ASN A 83 52.78 14.17 3.49
C ASN A 83 52.99 15.48 2.69
N VAL A 84 52.14 15.81 1.71
CA VAL A 84 52.19 17.07 0.95
C VAL A 84 50.98 17.93 1.31
N PHE A 85 51.24 19.08 1.93
CA PHE A 85 50.22 19.98 2.45
C PHE A 85 50.22 21.32 1.73
N ILE A 86 49.04 21.86 1.44
CA ILE A 86 48.85 23.18 0.85
C ILE A 86 47.91 23.97 1.79
N ASN A 87 48.38 25.14 2.26
CA ASN A 87 47.74 25.90 3.34
C ASN A 87 47.46 25.06 4.61
N GLY A 88 48.30 24.07 4.91
CA GLY A 88 48.13 23.16 6.07
C GLY A 88 47.10 22.05 5.88
N ARG A 89 46.39 21.98 4.75
CA ARG A 89 45.48 20.87 4.40
C ARG A 89 46.18 19.88 3.45
N PRO A 90 45.93 18.56 3.53
CA PRO A 90 46.41 17.59 2.56
C PRO A 90 46.07 17.98 1.11
N ALA A 91 47.06 17.99 0.22
CA ALA A 91 46.88 18.37 -1.17
C ALA A 91 46.19 17.25 -1.97
N ALA A 92 45.21 17.59 -2.82
CA ALA A 92 44.45 16.62 -3.60
C ALA A 92 45.14 16.26 -4.93
N PHE A 93 44.90 15.05 -5.42
CA PHE A 93 45.50 14.54 -6.66
C PHE A 93 44.61 13.50 -7.36
N ALA A 94 44.65 13.47 -8.68
CA ALA A 94 43.84 12.56 -9.49
C ALA A 94 44.17 11.08 -9.21
N ILE A 95 43.25 10.19 -9.63
CA ILE A 95 43.31 8.73 -9.52
C ILE A 95 42.99 8.19 -8.12
N ASP A 96 43.50 8.79 -7.03
CA ASP A 96 43.25 8.28 -5.67
C ASP A 96 42.56 9.24 -4.68
N SER A 97 42.62 10.58 -4.83
CA SER A 97 41.81 11.46 -3.97
C SER A 97 40.32 11.15 -4.17
N THR A 98 39.62 11.02 -3.05
CA THR A 98 38.17 10.79 -2.98
C THR A 98 37.43 12.06 -2.56
N ALA A 99 36.16 12.13 -2.90
CA ALA A 99 35.19 13.10 -2.43
C ALA A 99 33.84 12.42 -2.19
N VAL A 100 33.02 13.01 -1.32
CA VAL A 100 31.59 12.69 -1.23
C VAL A 100 30.84 13.58 -2.22
N CYS A 101 29.85 13.02 -2.92
CA CYS A 101 28.97 13.74 -3.82
C CYS A 101 27.50 13.46 -3.45
N GLU A 102 26.79 14.48 -2.97
CA GLU A 102 25.42 14.37 -2.47
C GLU A 102 24.37 13.99 -3.55
N LYS A 103 24.78 14.01 -4.81
CA LYS A 103 23.91 13.77 -5.99
C LYS A 103 24.23 12.45 -6.70
N HIS A 104 25.22 11.69 -6.22
CA HIS A 104 25.72 10.46 -6.85
C HIS A 104 26.12 9.40 -5.80
N SER A 105 26.76 8.30 -6.22
CA SER A 105 27.32 7.27 -5.31
C SER A 105 28.29 7.91 -4.30
N PRO A 106 28.28 7.52 -3.01
CA PRO A 106 28.86 8.34 -1.93
C PRO A 106 30.40 8.47 -1.93
N ILE A 107 31.13 7.68 -2.73
CA ILE A 107 32.59 7.85 -2.89
C ILE A 107 32.90 7.98 -4.38
N VAL A 108 33.26 9.20 -4.78
CA VAL A 108 33.72 9.53 -6.14
C VAL A 108 35.20 9.91 -6.10
N LYS A 109 35.91 9.73 -7.22
CA LYS A 109 37.35 10.00 -7.30
C LYS A 109 37.65 11.23 -8.12
N VAL A 110 38.73 11.94 -7.82
CA VAL A 110 39.26 12.99 -8.68
C VAL A 110 39.81 12.35 -9.96
N ALA A 111 39.23 12.70 -11.11
CA ALA A 111 39.44 12.01 -12.38
C ALA A 111 40.36 12.78 -13.33
N GLU A 112 40.44 14.11 -13.16
CA GLU A 112 41.29 15.00 -13.95
C GLU A 112 42.35 15.68 -13.08
N GLY A 113 43.46 16.09 -13.68
CA GLY A 113 44.56 16.76 -12.97
C GLY A 113 45.60 17.34 -13.91
N SER A 114 46.68 17.89 -13.33
CA SER A 114 47.77 18.49 -14.09
C SER A 114 48.53 17.49 -14.95
N SER A 115 48.73 17.83 -16.22
CA SER A 115 49.47 17.02 -17.18
C SER A 115 50.99 16.94 -16.92
N ASN A 116 51.55 17.78 -16.05
CA ASN A 116 52.99 17.83 -15.79
C ASN A 116 53.43 18.20 -14.36
N VAL A 117 52.49 18.37 -13.41
CA VAL A 117 52.81 18.54 -11.98
C VAL A 117 52.20 17.39 -11.19
N PHE A 118 53.03 16.76 -10.36
CA PHE A 118 52.66 15.54 -9.64
C PHE A 118 52.86 15.69 -8.12
N ILE A 119 51.94 15.12 -7.35
CA ILE A 119 52.00 14.96 -5.90
C ILE A 119 52.12 13.45 -5.64
N ASN A 120 53.17 13.01 -4.95
CA ASN A 120 53.43 11.59 -4.66
C ASN A 120 53.39 10.67 -5.92
N GLY A 121 53.81 11.18 -7.08
CA GLY A 121 53.78 10.45 -8.35
C GLY A 121 52.40 10.39 -9.02
N LYS A 122 51.37 11.03 -8.45
CA LYS A 122 50.02 11.13 -9.01
C LYS A 122 49.72 12.56 -9.51
N PRO A 123 48.85 12.75 -10.52
CA PRO A 123 48.65 14.07 -11.15
C PRO A 123 47.99 15.06 -10.17
N ALA A 124 48.58 16.24 -9.98
CA ALA A 124 48.11 17.18 -8.98
C ALA A 124 46.76 17.82 -9.37
N ALA A 125 45.79 17.84 -8.46
CA ALA A 125 44.42 18.29 -8.72
C ALA A 125 44.23 19.79 -8.42
N ARG A 126 43.32 20.43 -9.17
CA ARG A 126 43.06 21.87 -9.12
C ARG A 126 41.58 22.18 -9.18
N LYS A 127 41.22 23.37 -8.69
CA LYS A 127 39.89 23.97 -8.91
C LYS A 127 39.55 23.96 -10.41
N GLY A 128 38.37 23.43 -10.74
CA GLY A 128 37.87 23.24 -12.09
C GLY A 128 38.15 21.87 -12.74
N ASP A 129 39.09 21.07 -12.21
CA ASP A 129 39.29 19.68 -12.66
C ASP A 129 38.09 18.80 -12.22
N LYS A 130 37.70 17.83 -13.05
CA LYS A 130 36.53 16.96 -12.78
C LYS A 130 36.81 15.75 -11.88
N LEU A 131 35.75 15.28 -11.25
CA LEU A 131 35.62 13.99 -10.57
C LEU A 131 34.93 12.96 -11.47
N THR A 132 34.96 11.68 -11.09
CA THR A 132 34.40 10.55 -11.89
C THR A 132 32.91 10.70 -12.18
N CYS A 133 32.16 11.44 -11.35
CA CYS A 133 30.73 11.76 -11.49
C CYS A 133 30.44 13.07 -12.25
N GLY A 134 31.41 13.63 -12.98
CA GLY A 134 31.24 14.86 -13.76
C GLY A 134 31.19 16.17 -12.96
N ALA A 135 31.08 16.11 -11.62
CA ALA A 135 31.24 17.27 -10.75
C ALA A 135 32.65 17.88 -10.90
N LYS A 136 32.79 19.16 -10.57
CA LYS A 136 34.06 19.90 -10.61
C LYS A 136 34.50 20.29 -9.20
N ILE A 137 35.80 20.40 -8.98
CA ILE A 137 36.34 21.00 -7.75
C ILE A 137 36.01 22.50 -7.77
N GLY A 138 35.17 22.96 -6.85
CA GLY A 138 34.57 24.30 -6.83
C GLY A 138 35.45 25.36 -6.15
N THR A 139 36.08 25.01 -5.02
CA THR A 139 37.01 25.88 -4.28
C THR A 139 38.45 25.36 -4.31
N GLY A 140 39.41 26.15 -3.80
CA GLY A 140 40.83 25.84 -3.90
C GLY A 140 41.72 26.77 -3.09
N SER A 141 43.03 26.65 -3.26
CA SER A 141 44.02 27.52 -2.64
C SER A 141 44.04 28.91 -3.22
N ASN A 142 43.83 29.91 -2.36
CA ASN A 142 43.85 31.33 -2.70
C ASN A 142 45.26 31.90 -3.00
N ASN A 143 46.33 31.13 -2.78
CA ASN A 143 47.70 31.59 -3.02
C ASN A 143 48.70 30.54 -3.54
N VAL A 144 48.32 29.25 -3.64
CA VAL A 144 49.13 28.20 -4.26
C VAL A 144 48.46 27.75 -5.56
N PHE A 145 49.19 27.86 -6.67
CA PHE A 145 48.69 27.56 -8.00
C PHE A 145 49.53 26.49 -8.69
N ILE A 146 48.89 25.65 -9.49
CA ILE A 146 49.52 24.51 -10.16
C ILE A 146 49.50 24.73 -11.69
N GLY A 147 50.60 24.32 -12.32
CA GLY A 147 50.81 24.38 -13.77
C GLY A 147 50.17 23.23 -14.55
N GLY A 148 50.61 23.10 -15.80
CA GLY A 148 50.18 22.06 -16.74
C GLY A 148 48.81 22.31 -17.38
N GLY A 149 48.54 21.58 -18.46
CA GLY A 149 47.18 21.42 -18.98
C GLY A 149 46.35 20.54 -18.04
N THR A 150 45.05 20.41 -18.31
CA THR A 150 44.24 19.36 -17.69
C THR A 150 44.34 18.09 -18.53
N HIS A 151 44.56 16.96 -17.87
CA HIS A 151 44.51 15.63 -18.47
C HIS A 151 43.57 14.74 -17.66
N ARG A 152 42.88 13.81 -18.35
CA ARG A 152 41.91 12.90 -17.77
C ARG A 152 42.56 11.54 -17.51
N TYR A 153 42.54 11.09 -16.26
CA TYR A 153 43.26 9.91 -15.78
C TYR A 153 42.35 8.78 -15.27
N LEU A 154 41.09 9.10 -14.96
CA LEU A 154 40.01 8.13 -14.81
C LEU A 154 38.92 8.43 -15.83
N ALA A 155 38.06 7.47 -16.13
CA ALA A 155 36.81 7.75 -16.81
C ALA A 155 36.01 8.77 -16.01
N VAL A 156 35.58 9.83 -16.68
CA VAL A 156 34.55 10.75 -16.17
C VAL A 156 33.26 10.35 -16.86
N ASP A 157 32.21 10.13 -16.08
CA ASP A 157 30.85 9.93 -16.58
C ASP A 157 30.30 11.29 -17.06
N ASP A 158 30.86 11.74 -18.19
CA ASP A 158 30.47 12.93 -18.96
C ASP A 158 29.34 12.61 -19.96
N GLU A 159 29.03 11.33 -20.13
CA GLU A 159 27.77 10.88 -20.68
C GLU A 159 26.65 11.22 -19.68
N VAL A 160 25.40 11.29 -20.15
CA VAL A 160 24.26 11.56 -19.24
C VAL A 160 24.28 10.49 -18.14
N SER A 161 24.43 10.87 -16.86
CA SER A 161 24.58 9.89 -15.77
C SER A 161 23.37 8.95 -15.73
N ALA A 162 23.54 7.71 -15.25
CA ALA A 162 22.46 6.71 -15.26
C ALA A 162 21.14 7.27 -14.68
N THR A 163 21.20 7.99 -13.56
CA THR A 163 20.07 8.74 -12.97
C THR A 163 19.40 9.69 -13.97
N ALA A 164 20.19 10.50 -14.68
CA ALA A 164 19.67 11.43 -15.67
C ALA A 164 19.17 10.72 -16.95
N ARG A 165 19.67 9.53 -17.31
CA ARG A 165 19.08 8.69 -18.39
C ARG A 165 17.68 8.23 -17.99
N TYR A 166 17.53 7.67 -16.78
CA TYR A 166 16.24 7.22 -16.25
C TYR A 166 15.20 8.36 -16.28
N THR A 167 15.56 9.52 -15.71
CA THR A 167 14.65 10.69 -15.66
C THR A 167 14.37 11.27 -17.06
N VAL A 168 15.35 11.33 -17.98
CA VAL A 168 15.09 11.80 -19.37
C VAL A 168 14.15 10.85 -20.11
N ASP A 169 14.37 9.54 -20.06
CA ASP A 169 13.51 8.56 -20.72
C ASP A 169 12.10 8.55 -20.11
N ILE A 170 11.96 8.64 -18.79
CA ILE A 170 10.66 8.74 -18.11
C ILE A 170 9.95 10.05 -18.49
N LEU A 171 10.64 11.19 -18.51
CA LEU A 171 10.05 12.48 -18.94
C LEU A 171 9.57 12.44 -20.40
N LEU A 172 10.28 11.75 -21.31
CA LEU A 172 9.84 11.55 -22.69
C LEU A 172 8.55 10.71 -22.79
N VAL A 173 8.35 9.75 -21.87
CA VAL A 173 7.11 8.96 -21.76
C VAL A 173 5.97 9.77 -21.16
N VAL A 174 6.22 10.55 -20.10
CA VAL A 174 5.25 11.47 -19.47
C VAL A 174 4.78 12.54 -20.46
N ALA A 175 5.70 13.19 -21.17
CA ALA A 175 5.41 14.15 -22.25
C ALA A 175 4.71 13.52 -23.47
N GLY A 176 4.51 12.20 -23.46
CA GLY A 176 3.70 11.47 -24.44
C GLY A 176 4.38 11.13 -25.76
N GLY A 177 5.70 11.30 -25.87
CA GLY A 177 6.46 11.16 -27.12
C GLY A 177 6.41 9.77 -27.77
N ALA A 178 6.13 8.72 -26.98
CA ALA A 178 6.05 7.34 -27.45
C ALA A 178 4.77 7.04 -28.26
N LYS A 179 4.96 6.58 -29.50
CA LYS A 179 3.90 6.24 -30.46
C LYS A 179 3.14 4.99 -30.04
N ALA A 180 1.81 5.00 -30.15
CA ALA A 180 0.99 3.84 -29.81
C ALA A 180 0.95 2.79 -30.95
N VAL A 181 1.10 1.51 -30.61
CA VAL A 181 1.03 0.39 -31.56
C VAL A 181 -0.42 -0.07 -31.83
N GLY A 182 -0.70 -0.48 -33.06
CA GLY A 182 -2.05 -0.75 -33.60
C GLY A 182 -2.70 -2.09 -33.20
N SER A 183 -3.95 -2.28 -33.65
CA SER A 183 -4.87 -3.33 -33.19
C SER A 183 -4.43 -4.78 -33.43
N ILE A 184 -3.68 -5.07 -34.50
CA ILE A 184 -3.27 -6.44 -34.84
C ILE A 184 -2.40 -7.05 -33.72
N ALA A 185 -1.58 -6.24 -33.05
CA ALA A 185 -0.79 -6.69 -31.90
C ALA A 185 -1.66 -7.13 -30.71
N LYS A 186 -2.78 -6.44 -30.45
CA LYS A 186 -3.67 -6.74 -29.31
C LYS A 186 -4.24 -8.18 -29.37
N LEU A 187 -4.55 -8.68 -30.56
CA LEU A 187 -5.08 -10.04 -30.76
C LEU A 187 -4.05 -11.11 -30.36
N GLY A 188 -2.77 -10.91 -30.66
CA GLY A 188 -1.68 -11.79 -30.25
C GLY A 188 -1.47 -11.78 -28.73
N LEU A 189 -1.52 -10.61 -28.09
CA LEU A 189 -1.46 -10.51 -26.63
C LEU A 189 -2.62 -11.25 -25.95
N GLN A 190 -3.87 -11.05 -26.41
CA GLN A 190 -5.06 -11.62 -25.75
C GLN A 190 -5.02 -13.16 -25.64
N ALA A 191 -4.46 -13.86 -26.62
CA ALA A 191 -4.29 -15.31 -26.54
C ALA A 191 -3.23 -15.72 -25.51
N GLY A 192 -2.10 -15.01 -25.46
CA GLY A 192 -1.02 -15.26 -24.51
C GLY A 192 -1.41 -14.94 -23.06
N LEU A 193 -2.15 -13.86 -22.82
CA LEU A 193 -2.60 -13.44 -21.49
C LEU A 193 -3.56 -14.46 -20.85
N LYS A 194 -4.41 -15.10 -21.66
CA LYS A 194 -5.28 -16.21 -21.21
C LYS A 194 -4.47 -17.44 -20.74
N ALA A 195 -3.28 -17.65 -21.31
CA ALA A 195 -2.35 -18.70 -20.86
C ALA A 195 -1.52 -18.30 -19.63
N ALA A 196 -1.24 -17.00 -19.44
CA ALA A 196 -0.60 -16.47 -18.23
C ALA A 196 -1.52 -16.54 -16.99
N GLY A 197 -2.84 -16.57 -17.21
CA GLY A 197 -3.85 -16.73 -16.17
C GLY A 197 -4.17 -15.43 -15.41
N PRO A 198 -5.33 -15.36 -14.76
CA PRO A 198 -5.74 -14.17 -14.03
C PRO A 198 -4.87 -13.95 -12.79
N CYS A 199 -4.67 -12.68 -12.52
CA CYS A 199 -3.79 -12.15 -11.50
C CYS A 199 -4.43 -12.20 -10.10
N ALA A 200 -3.76 -12.81 -9.12
CA ALA A 200 -4.33 -13.04 -7.79
C ALA A 200 -4.70 -11.73 -7.08
N LEU A 201 -3.80 -10.74 -7.13
CA LEU A 201 -4.05 -9.42 -6.55
C LEU A 201 -5.13 -8.61 -7.32
N ARG A 202 -5.41 -8.94 -8.59
CA ARG A 202 -6.42 -8.20 -9.37
C ARG A 202 -7.86 -8.47 -8.88
N PHE A 203 -8.09 -9.66 -8.33
CA PHE A 203 -9.38 -10.03 -7.74
C PHE A 203 -9.71 -9.26 -6.45
N MET A 204 -8.70 -8.91 -5.65
CA MET A 204 -8.89 -8.14 -4.41
C MET A 204 -9.00 -6.63 -4.68
N GLY A 205 -8.13 -6.06 -5.51
CA GLY A 205 -8.03 -4.60 -5.64
C GLY A 205 -9.10 -3.93 -6.53
N GLY A 206 -9.66 -4.64 -7.51
CA GLY A 206 -10.28 -4.00 -8.67
C GLY A 206 -11.57 -3.19 -8.45
N ILE A 207 -12.32 -3.45 -7.37
CA ILE A 207 -13.68 -2.88 -7.19
C ILE A 207 -14.11 -2.68 -5.73
N VAL A 208 -13.30 -3.12 -4.75
CA VAL A 208 -13.60 -3.01 -3.30
C VAL A 208 -13.82 -1.56 -2.84
N LEU A 209 -13.35 -0.59 -3.64
CA LEU A 209 -13.33 0.83 -3.36
C LEU A 209 -14.37 1.62 -4.20
N SER A 210 -15.33 0.93 -4.84
CA SER A 210 -16.56 1.53 -5.36
C SER A 210 -17.50 1.91 -4.21
N ASP A 211 -18.00 3.15 -4.22
CA ASP A 211 -18.97 3.65 -3.24
C ASP A 211 -20.29 2.83 -3.32
N ALA A 212 -20.69 2.44 -4.53
CA ALA A 212 -21.80 1.52 -4.78
C ALA A 212 -21.54 0.05 -4.37
N ILE A 213 -20.36 -0.32 -3.86
CA ILE A 213 -20.08 -1.61 -3.22
C ILE A 213 -19.88 -1.48 -1.70
N VAL A 214 -19.33 -0.36 -1.24
CA VAL A 214 -19.19 -0.04 0.19
C VAL A 214 -20.56 0.24 0.84
N ARG A 215 -21.42 1.07 0.22
CA ARG A 215 -22.76 1.43 0.77
C ARG A 215 -23.65 0.23 1.04
N PHE A 216 -23.54 -0.81 0.22
CA PHE A 216 -24.40 -2.01 0.28
C PHE A 216 -23.90 -3.04 1.30
N GLY A 217 -22.77 -2.78 1.97
CA GLY A 217 -22.15 -3.71 2.91
C GLY A 217 -21.57 -4.96 2.24
N VAL A 218 -21.55 -5.03 0.91
CA VAL A 218 -21.11 -6.22 0.16
C VAL A 218 -19.59 -6.31 0.03
N ALA A 219 -18.83 -5.24 0.28
CA ALA A 219 -17.36 -5.25 0.11
C ALA A 219 -16.63 -6.45 0.77
N PRO A 220 -16.90 -6.86 2.04
CA PRO A 220 -16.22 -8.00 2.67
C PRO A 220 -16.65 -9.36 2.08
N LEU A 221 -17.89 -9.45 1.60
CA LEU A 221 -18.40 -10.60 0.85
C LEU A 221 -17.78 -10.64 -0.55
N ALA A 222 -17.64 -9.49 -1.21
CA ALA A 222 -17.17 -9.33 -2.57
C ALA A 222 -15.70 -9.78 -2.72
N GLU A 223 -14.81 -9.53 -1.76
CA GLU A 223 -13.44 -10.06 -1.84
C GLU A 223 -13.42 -11.61 -1.94
N LYS A 224 -14.16 -12.27 -1.04
CA LYS A 224 -14.32 -13.73 -1.01
C LYS A 224 -15.03 -14.26 -2.25
N VAL A 225 -16.13 -13.61 -2.66
CA VAL A 225 -17.02 -13.99 -3.77
C VAL A 225 -16.40 -13.75 -5.14
N LEU A 226 -15.84 -12.56 -5.39
CA LEU A 226 -15.28 -12.18 -6.70
C LEU A 226 -13.92 -12.82 -6.94
N GLY A 227 -13.13 -13.04 -5.87
CA GLY A 227 -11.82 -13.69 -5.95
C GLY A 227 -11.83 -15.21 -5.79
N GLY A 228 -12.92 -15.79 -5.27
CA GLY A 228 -13.00 -17.23 -5.03
C GLY A 228 -11.91 -17.73 -4.06
N LEU A 229 -11.55 -16.93 -3.06
CA LEU A 229 -10.48 -17.24 -2.10
C LEU A 229 -11.05 -17.78 -0.79
N HIS A 230 -10.72 -19.02 -0.44
CA HIS A 230 -11.18 -19.70 0.78
C HIS A 230 -10.00 -20.39 1.48
N GLY A 231 -9.98 -20.50 2.81
CA GLY A 231 -8.97 -21.31 3.52
C GLY A 231 -7.56 -20.75 3.56
N ASN A 232 -7.42 -19.52 4.07
CA ASN A 232 -6.14 -18.93 4.49
C ASN A 232 -4.97 -18.86 3.46
N PRO A 233 -5.15 -18.38 2.22
CA PRO A 233 -6.15 -18.69 1.20
C PRO A 233 -5.72 -19.80 0.20
N VAL A 234 -6.72 -20.38 -0.45
CA VAL A 234 -6.68 -21.28 -1.62
C VAL A 234 -7.54 -20.62 -2.72
N ASP A 235 -7.04 -20.60 -3.95
CA ASP A 235 -7.78 -20.12 -5.12
C ASP A 235 -8.66 -21.26 -5.65
N THR A 236 -9.98 -21.13 -5.45
CA THR A 236 -10.96 -22.18 -5.83
C THR A 236 -11.03 -22.45 -7.33
N THR A 237 -10.56 -21.54 -8.20
CA THR A 237 -10.56 -21.75 -9.66
C THR A 237 -9.39 -22.62 -10.14
N THR A 238 -8.37 -22.83 -9.31
CA THR A 238 -7.17 -23.62 -9.63
C THR A 238 -6.72 -24.59 -8.54
N GLY A 239 -7.31 -24.54 -7.35
CA GLY A 239 -6.91 -25.33 -6.18
C GLY A 239 -5.49 -25.05 -5.65
N ARG A 240 -4.83 -23.97 -6.08
CA ARG A 240 -3.48 -23.63 -5.62
C ARG A 240 -3.51 -22.89 -4.28
N LYS A 241 -2.47 -23.10 -3.48
CA LYS A 241 -2.22 -22.35 -2.25
C LYS A 241 -1.61 -20.99 -2.62
N LEU A 242 -2.14 -19.90 -2.05
CA LEU A 242 -1.62 -18.54 -2.23
C LEU A 242 -1.25 -17.91 -0.88
N LEU A 243 -0.27 -17.02 -0.82
CA LEU A 243 -0.12 -16.02 0.24
C LEU A 243 0.16 -14.67 -0.44
N ILE A 244 -0.77 -13.74 -0.26
CA ILE A 244 -0.88 -12.53 -1.11
C ILE A 244 -0.58 -11.22 -0.37
N ASP A 245 -0.46 -11.27 0.96
CA ASP A 245 -0.16 -10.15 1.84
C ASP A 245 0.80 -10.61 2.95
N GLU A 246 2.06 -10.77 2.58
CA GLU A 246 3.14 -11.20 3.49
C GLU A 246 4.10 -10.04 3.74
N PHE A 247 3.62 -9.01 4.43
CA PHE A 247 4.41 -7.84 4.83
C PHE A 247 5.39 -8.18 5.98
N ASP A 248 6.66 -7.78 5.82
CA ASP A 248 7.71 -7.96 6.83
C ASP A 248 8.14 -6.64 7.50
N PHE A 249 8.31 -5.56 6.73
CA PHE A 249 8.59 -4.21 7.24
C PHE A 249 8.35 -3.10 6.19
N SER A 250 8.32 -1.85 6.65
CA SER A 250 8.46 -0.67 5.77
C SER A 250 9.43 0.36 6.34
N LEU A 251 9.96 1.23 5.49
CA LEU A 251 10.76 2.41 5.84
C LEU A 251 10.15 3.66 5.19
N PRO A 252 10.00 4.77 5.94
CA PRO A 252 9.41 5.99 5.41
C PRO A 252 10.32 6.64 4.36
N GLY A 253 9.71 7.31 3.40
CA GLY A 253 10.40 8.01 2.34
C GLY A 253 9.42 8.65 1.36
N ARG A 254 9.90 9.63 0.59
CA ARG A 254 9.19 10.21 -0.56
C ARG A 254 8.85 9.17 -1.65
N MET A 255 9.55 8.05 -1.64
CA MET A 255 9.10 6.75 -2.14
C MET A 255 9.51 5.72 -1.08
N PRO A 256 8.58 5.08 -0.35
CA PRO A 256 8.91 4.21 0.76
C PRO A 256 9.52 2.88 0.30
N ILE A 257 10.36 2.27 1.13
CA ILE A 257 10.77 0.87 0.94
C ILE A 257 9.74 0.01 1.69
N GLU A 258 8.83 -0.60 0.95
CA GLU A 258 7.84 -1.56 1.46
C GLU A 258 8.31 -2.98 1.14
N TRP A 259 8.41 -3.83 2.16
CA TRP A 259 8.98 -5.17 2.04
C TRP A 259 7.90 -6.24 2.21
N THR A 260 7.41 -6.73 1.08
CA THR A 260 6.37 -7.77 1.00
C THR A 260 6.89 -9.01 0.27
N ARG A 261 6.31 -10.16 0.58
CA ARG A 261 6.53 -11.45 -0.09
C ARG A 261 5.24 -11.90 -0.79
N PHE A 262 5.36 -12.71 -1.84
CA PHE A 262 4.25 -13.43 -2.44
C PHE A 262 4.58 -14.93 -2.47
N TYR A 263 3.59 -15.80 -2.23
CA TYR A 263 3.72 -17.25 -2.45
C TYR A 263 2.59 -17.77 -3.32
N ALA A 264 2.91 -18.63 -4.28
CA ALA A 264 1.93 -19.48 -4.95
C ALA A 264 2.51 -20.87 -5.28
N SER A 265 1.75 -21.92 -4.96
CA SER A 265 2.22 -23.31 -5.06
C SER A 265 2.38 -23.85 -6.49
N ASP A 266 1.82 -23.16 -7.49
CA ASP A 266 1.94 -23.50 -8.91
C ASP A 266 3.13 -22.82 -9.59
N LEU A 267 3.84 -21.91 -8.89
CA LEU A 267 5.04 -21.28 -9.41
C LEU A 267 6.25 -22.22 -9.35
N ASN A 268 6.97 -22.28 -10.47
CA ASN A 268 8.26 -22.99 -10.58
C ASN A 268 9.48 -22.06 -10.53
N VAL A 269 9.28 -20.79 -10.14
CA VAL A 269 10.37 -19.87 -9.79
C VAL A 269 11.02 -20.33 -8.49
N ASP A 270 12.35 -20.28 -8.45
CA ASP A 270 13.16 -20.47 -7.25
C ASP A 270 13.84 -19.14 -6.93
N SER A 271 13.25 -18.38 -6.01
CA SER A 271 13.69 -17.03 -5.64
C SER A 271 14.82 -17.06 -4.61
N VAL A 272 15.28 -15.89 -4.17
CA VAL A 272 16.17 -15.79 -3.01
C VAL A 272 15.52 -16.26 -1.68
N LEU A 273 14.21 -16.57 -1.69
CA LEU A 273 13.47 -17.20 -0.59
C LEU A 273 13.09 -18.67 -0.83
N GLY A 274 13.43 -19.23 -2.00
CA GLY A 274 13.13 -20.60 -2.40
C GLY A 274 11.91 -20.76 -3.30
N LYS A 275 11.59 -22.01 -3.65
CA LYS A 275 10.57 -22.35 -4.64
C LYS A 275 9.19 -21.86 -4.22
N GLY A 276 8.50 -21.22 -5.17
CA GLY A 276 7.11 -20.76 -5.02
C GLY A 276 6.98 -19.38 -4.38
N TRP A 277 8.06 -18.83 -3.83
CA TRP A 277 8.12 -17.46 -3.30
C TRP A 277 8.59 -16.48 -4.38
N VAL A 278 8.10 -15.24 -4.35
CA VAL A 278 8.53 -14.11 -5.20
C VAL A 278 8.58 -12.83 -4.37
N LEU A 279 9.56 -11.97 -4.67
CA LEU A 279 9.69 -10.62 -4.13
C LEU A 279 9.45 -9.54 -5.20
N PRO A 280 8.92 -8.34 -4.86
CA PRO A 280 8.55 -7.30 -5.83
C PRO A 280 9.65 -6.81 -6.80
N TRP A 281 10.92 -7.04 -6.48
CA TRP A 281 12.09 -6.63 -7.28
C TRP A 281 12.78 -7.78 -8.03
N GLU A 282 12.29 -9.01 -7.92
CA GLU A 282 12.73 -10.15 -8.74
C GLU A 282 12.07 -10.15 -10.13
N GLN A 283 11.34 -9.09 -10.45
CA GLN A 283 10.81 -8.82 -11.79
C GLN A 283 11.92 -8.72 -12.83
N SER A 284 11.60 -9.18 -14.04
CA SER A 284 12.50 -9.12 -15.20
C SER A 284 11.74 -9.02 -16.51
N LEU A 285 12.38 -8.48 -17.54
CA LEU A 285 11.94 -8.58 -18.93
C LEU A 285 12.88 -9.51 -19.70
N ARG A 286 12.33 -10.39 -20.52
CA ARG A 286 13.10 -11.17 -21.52
C ARG A 286 12.47 -11.04 -22.89
N ARG A 287 13.27 -11.04 -23.96
CA ARG A 287 12.77 -10.94 -25.34
C ARG A 287 13.14 -12.17 -26.15
N LYS A 288 12.20 -12.60 -27.02
CA LYS A 288 12.35 -13.74 -27.93
C LYS A 288 11.64 -13.45 -29.26
N GLY A 289 12.38 -12.89 -30.20
CA GLY A 289 11.93 -12.44 -31.51
C GLY A 289 10.86 -11.35 -31.39
N SER A 290 9.67 -11.64 -31.91
CA SER A 290 8.52 -10.73 -31.92
C SER A 290 7.79 -10.59 -30.57
N PHE A 291 8.20 -11.34 -29.55
CA PHE A 291 7.59 -11.30 -28.22
C PHE A 291 8.59 -10.85 -27.14
N LEU A 292 8.06 -10.14 -26.14
CA LEU A 292 8.73 -9.77 -24.91
C LEU A 292 7.87 -10.25 -23.75
N TYR A 293 8.47 -10.82 -22.71
CA TYR A 293 7.78 -11.39 -21.56
C TYR A 293 8.24 -10.68 -20.28
N LEU A 294 7.28 -10.09 -19.57
CA LEU A 294 7.47 -9.63 -18.20
C LEU A 294 7.32 -10.84 -17.25
N SER A 295 8.28 -11.06 -16.36
CA SER A 295 8.05 -11.80 -15.13
C SER A 295 7.58 -10.79 -14.09
N ASP A 296 6.31 -10.86 -13.68
CA ASP A 296 5.74 -9.93 -12.70
C ASP A 296 6.13 -10.30 -11.26
N ASN A 297 5.72 -9.44 -10.31
CA ASN A 297 5.88 -9.62 -8.86
C ASN A 297 5.08 -10.81 -8.27
N GLN A 298 4.29 -11.51 -9.08
CA GLN A 298 3.61 -12.77 -8.74
C GLN A 298 4.21 -13.97 -9.51
N GLY A 299 5.35 -13.78 -10.19
CA GLY A 299 6.03 -14.82 -10.97
C GLY A 299 5.32 -15.24 -12.25
N ARG A 300 4.28 -14.52 -12.69
CA ARG A 300 3.58 -14.81 -13.96
C ARG A 300 4.39 -14.30 -15.14
N SER A 301 4.43 -15.08 -16.22
CA SER A 301 5.05 -14.64 -17.48
C SER A 301 4.01 -13.95 -18.37
N VAL A 302 3.91 -12.63 -18.25
CA VAL A 302 2.95 -11.76 -18.97
C VAL A 302 3.52 -11.40 -20.35
N PRO A 303 2.89 -11.82 -21.47
CA PRO A 303 3.42 -11.60 -22.81
C PRO A 303 3.00 -10.26 -23.43
N PHE A 304 3.95 -9.66 -24.15
CA PHE A 304 3.82 -8.46 -24.97
C PHE A 304 4.42 -8.70 -26.36
N VAL A 305 4.11 -7.84 -27.32
CA VAL A 305 4.88 -7.75 -28.56
C VAL A 305 6.16 -6.94 -28.32
N THR A 306 7.24 -7.30 -29.01
CA THR A 306 8.45 -6.48 -29.13
C THR A 306 8.10 -5.13 -29.78
N LEU A 307 8.73 -4.05 -29.32
CA LEU A 307 8.46 -2.68 -29.75
C LEU A 307 9.66 -2.11 -30.54
N ASP A 308 9.38 -1.25 -31.52
CA ASP A 308 10.42 -0.39 -32.11
C ASP A 308 10.81 0.75 -31.16
N TYR A 309 11.84 1.52 -31.51
CA TYR A 309 12.26 2.71 -30.77
C TYR A 309 11.12 3.74 -30.68
N ASN A 310 10.99 4.35 -29.49
CA ASN A 310 9.96 5.35 -29.17
C ASN A 310 8.51 4.87 -29.46
N GLN A 311 8.18 3.64 -29.06
CA GLN A 311 6.84 3.05 -29.11
C GLN A 311 6.33 2.65 -27.73
N ARG A 312 5.00 2.52 -27.60
CA ARG A 312 4.33 1.92 -26.44
C ARG A 312 3.10 1.12 -26.84
N ILE A 313 2.77 0.13 -26.03
CA ILE A 313 1.51 -0.63 -26.11
C ILE A 313 0.86 -0.71 -24.74
N TYR A 314 -0.46 -0.57 -24.70
CA TYR A 314 -1.26 -0.69 -23.48
C TYR A 314 -1.90 -2.08 -23.39
N ASN A 315 -1.83 -2.70 -22.22
CA ASN A 315 -2.49 -3.95 -21.90
C ASN A 315 -3.59 -3.69 -20.85
N ALA A 316 -4.85 -3.67 -21.30
CA ALA A 316 -6.02 -3.44 -20.46
C ALA A 316 -6.31 -4.58 -19.46
N GLN A 317 -5.87 -5.82 -19.74
CA GLN A 317 -6.09 -6.94 -18.82
C GLN A 317 -5.17 -6.87 -17.59
N GLU A 318 -4.04 -6.18 -17.71
CA GLU A 318 -3.01 -5.97 -16.68
C GLU A 318 -2.90 -4.48 -16.25
N GLN A 319 -3.79 -3.63 -16.81
CA GLN A 319 -3.89 -2.18 -16.60
C GLN A 319 -2.58 -1.38 -16.74
N LEU A 320 -1.64 -1.83 -17.58
CA LEU A 320 -0.28 -1.25 -17.67
C LEU A 320 0.19 -1.04 -19.13
N TYR A 321 1.14 -0.12 -19.31
CA TYR A 321 1.85 0.10 -20.56
C TYR A 321 3.20 -0.62 -20.55
N LEU A 322 3.55 -1.30 -21.64
CA LEU A 322 4.96 -1.53 -21.99
C LEU A 322 5.41 -0.38 -22.90
N VAL A 323 6.59 0.16 -22.64
CA VAL A 323 7.18 1.27 -23.40
C VAL A 323 8.62 0.91 -23.79
N ARG A 324 9.00 1.28 -25.01
CA ARG A 324 10.39 1.30 -25.45
C ARG A 324 10.80 2.72 -25.81
N THR A 325 11.87 3.19 -25.19
CA THR A 325 12.29 4.59 -25.24
C THR A 325 12.99 4.93 -26.56
N ASN A 326 13.41 6.19 -26.75
CA ASN A 326 14.21 6.55 -27.92
C ASN A 326 15.66 6.06 -27.81
N GLY A 327 16.18 5.85 -26.59
CA GLY A 327 17.44 5.13 -26.36
C GLY A 327 17.34 3.64 -26.69
N GLY A 328 16.12 3.08 -26.67
CA GLY A 328 15.86 1.66 -26.95
C GLY A 328 15.66 0.81 -25.70
N HIS A 329 15.81 1.41 -24.52
CA HIS A 329 15.51 0.82 -23.22
C HIS A 329 14.03 0.46 -23.09
N TYR A 330 13.71 -0.50 -22.23
CA TYR A 330 12.35 -0.89 -21.90
C TYR A 330 11.96 -0.48 -20.48
N LEU A 331 10.71 -0.02 -20.35
CA LEU A 331 10.08 0.20 -19.06
C LEU A 331 8.59 -0.18 -19.09
N VAL A 332 8.05 -0.51 -17.92
CA VAL A 332 6.62 -0.71 -17.69
C VAL A 332 6.07 0.50 -16.92
N GLN A 333 4.96 1.07 -17.38
CA GLN A 333 4.30 2.24 -16.76
C GLN A 333 2.90 1.85 -16.29
N THR A 334 2.58 2.10 -15.02
CA THR A 334 1.20 2.01 -14.49
C THR A 334 0.38 3.24 -14.85
N LEU A 335 -0.95 3.16 -14.71
CA LEU A 335 -1.82 4.34 -14.87
C LEU A 335 -1.55 5.42 -13.81
N ASP A 336 -0.96 5.06 -12.68
CA ASP A 336 -0.59 5.96 -11.58
C ASP A 336 0.75 6.68 -11.83
N ASN A 337 1.35 6.49 -13.02
CA ASN A 337 2.69 6.96 -13.37
C ASN A 337 3.78 6.46 -12.41
N VAL A 338 3.74 5.16 -12.08
CA VAL A 338 4.90 4.42 -11.55
C VAL A 338 5.57 3.69 -12.72
N PHE A 339 6.89 3.84 -12.82
CA PHE A 339 7.74 3.41 -13.93
C PHE A 339 8.74 2.36 -13.44
N TYR A 340 8.63 1.14 -13.95
CA TYR A 340 9.51 0.01 -13.70
C TYR A 340 10.51 -0.09 -14.86
N TYR A 341 11.77 0.24 -14.61
CA TYR A 341 12.81 0.38 -15.64
C TYR A 341 13.77 -0.82 -15.66
N PHE A 342 14.04 -1.35 -16.85
CA PHE A 342 14.80 -2.58 -17.07
C PHE A 342 16.01 -2.42 -18.03
N GLY A 343 16.35 -1.20 -18.44
CA GLY A 343 17.46 -0.97 -19.36
C GLY A 343 17.24 -1.55 -20.76
N GLU A 344 18.32 -1.92 -21.46
CA GLU A 344 18.22 -2.64 -22.74
C GLU A 344 17.81 -4.10 -22.52
N VAL A 345 16.94 -4.63 -23.39
CA VAL A 345 16.52 -6.04 -23.37
C VAL A 345 16.97 -6.73 -24.67
N PRO A 346 18.09 -7.49 -24.65
CA PRO A 346 18.60 -8.24 -25.79
C PRO A 346 17.62 -9.32 -26.29
N ASP A 347 17.80 -9.74 -27.56
CA ASP A 347 16.97 -10.76 -28.19
C ASP A 347 17.59 -12.17 -28.06
N ASP A 348 17.94 -12.54 -26.84
CA ASP A 348 18.63 -13.79 -26.46
C ASP A 348 17.81 -14.69 -25.50
N ASN A 349 16.58 -14.26 -25.16
CA ASN A 349 15.66 -14.87 -24.21
C ASN A 349 16.18 -14.98 -22.76
N GLN A 350 17.22 -14.22 -22.38
CA GLN A 350 17.67 -14.09 -20.99
C GLN A 350 16.80 -13.07 -20.22
N PRO A 351 16.64 -13.24 -18.89
CA PRO A 351 15.95 -12.27 -18.05
C PRO A 351 16.85 -11.08 -17.70
N VAL A 352 16.47 -9.88 -18.15
CA VAL A 352 17.06 -8.61 -17.71
C VAL A 352 16.27 -8.11 -16.48
N PRO A 353 16.92 -7.93 -15.31
CA PRO A 353 16.22 -7.66 -14.05
C PRO A 353 15.84 -6.18 -13.88
N LEU A 354 14.89 -5.91 -13.00
CA LEU A 354 14.45 -4.56 -12.64
C LEU A 354 15.59 -3.72 -12.03
N GLU A 355 16.00 -2.64 -12.69
CA GLU A 355 17.07 -1.74 -12.22
C GLU A 355 16.56 -0.63 -11.30
N ARG A 356 15.32 -0.18 -11.52
CA ARG A 356 14.73 0.98 -10.84
C ARG A 356 13.21 0.96 -10.90
N ILE A 357 12.57 1.43 -9.83
CA ILE A 357 11.19 1.92 -9.87
C ILE A 357 11.26 3.43 -9.61
N GLU A 358 10.54 4.23 -10.40
CA GLU A 358 10.46 5.69 -10.26
C GLU A 358 9.01 6.15 -10.43
N ASN A 359 8.61 7.27 -9.85
CA ASN A 359 7.27 7.87 -10.04
C ASN A 359 7.35 9.20 -10.83
N ALA A 360 6.21 9.83 -11.10
CA ALA A 360 6.14 11.12 -11.81
C ALA A 360 6.89 12.31 -11.15
N LEU A 361 7.43 12.15 -9.94
CA LEU A 361 8.28 13.12 -9.24
C LEU A 361 9.77 12.96 -9.55
N GLY A 362 10.19 11.81 -10.09
CA GLY A 362 11.59 11.39 -10.00
C GLY A 362 11.96 10.83 -8.62
N HIS A 363 10.99 10.51 -7.75
CA HIS A 363 11.27 9.71 -6.56
C HIS A 363 11.41 8.25 -6.97
N PHE A 364 12.32 7.53 -6.32
CA PHE A 364 12.75 6.23 -6.80
C PHE A 364 13.11 5.22 -5.70
N LEU A 365 13.05 3.95 -6.09
CA LEU A 365 13.81 2.83 -5.54
C LEU A 365 14.81 2.37 -6.62
N HIS A 366 16.09 2.23 -6.30
CA HIS A 366 17.13 1.78 -7.21
C HIS A 366 17.84 0.52 -6.67
N PHE A 367 18.06 -0.45 -7.55
CA PHE A 367 18.43 -1.83 -7.23
C PHE A 367 19.87 -2.10 -7.66
N VAL A 368 20.81 -2.01 -6.71
CA VAL A 368 22.25 -2.14 -6.94
C VAL A 368 22.66 -3.62 -6.91
N ARG A 369 23.32 -4.08 -7.97
CA ARG A 369 23.75 -5.48 -8.12
C ARG A 369 25.27 -5.63 -8.12
N SER A 370 25.77 -6.79 -7.73
CA SER A 370 27.16 -7.21 -7.92
C SER A 370 27.47 -7.44 -9.41
N GLU A 371 28.76 -7.64 -9.74
CA GLU A 371 29.18 -8.04 -11.09
C GLU A 371 28.54 -9.38 -11.54
N ASP A 372 28.27 -10.28 -10.59
CA ASP A 372 27.53 -11.54 -10.79
C ASP A 372 26.00 -11.38 -10.85
N GLY A 373 25.48 -10.14 -10.80
CA GLY A 373 24.04 -9.84 -10.92
C GLY A 373 23.21 -9.99 -9.63
N VAL A 374 23.83 -10.31 -8.48
CA VAL A 374 23.12 -10.48 -7.20
C VAL A 374 22.75 -9.11 -6.61
N LEU A 375 21.50 -8.91 -6.20
CA LEU A 375 21.00 -7.66 -5.60
C LEU A 375 21.62 -7.42 -4.22
N THR A 376 22.56 -6.49 -4.08
CA THR A 376 23.20 -6.18 -2.80
C THR A 376 22.46 -5.11 -2.02
N ASP A 377 21.90 -4.09 -2.70
CA ASP A 377 21.31 -2.93 -2.02
C ASP A 377 20.07 -2.39 -2.74
N ILE A 378 19.15 -1.83 -1.93
CA ILE A 378 18.07 -0.98 -2.41
C ILE A 378 18.26 0.42 -1.81
N CYS A 379 18.33 1.43 -2.67
CA CYS A 379 18.51 2.83 -2.32
C CYS A 379 17.29 3.65 -2.76
N ALA A 380 16.75 4.47 -1.85
CA ALA A 380 15.55 5.26 -2.07
C ALA A 380 15.78 6.78 -1.95
N THR A 381 14.89 7.56 -2.55
CA THR A 381 14.87 9.03 -2.42
C THR A 381 14.72 9.44 -0.96
N GLY A 382 15.52 10.43 -0.54
CA GLY A 382 15.65 10.84 0.87
C GLY A 382 16.88 10.24 1.58
N GLY A 383 17.65 9.38 0.90
CA GLY A 383 18.91 8.82 1.40
C GLY A 383 18.77 7.45 2.08
N GLN A 384 17.56 6.88 2.12
CA GLN A 384 17.31 5.60 2.77
C GLN A 384 17.94 4.44 1.98
N ARG A 385 18.86 3.70 2.60
CA ARG A 385 19.49 2.49 2.04
C ARG A 385 19.24 1.25 2.90
N VAL A 386 19.04 0.10 2.25
CA VAL A 386 19.09 -1.23 2.86
C VAL A 386 20.06 -2.14 2.09
N HIS A 387 20.75 -3.03 2.81
CA HIS A 387 21.68 -4.03 2.27
C HIS A 387 21.19 -5.44 2.55
N LEU A 388 21.19 -6.26 1.51
CA LEU A 388 20.72 -7.64 1.47
C LEU A 388 21.91 -8.57 1.72
N HIS A 389 21.85 -9.36 2.79
CA HIS A 389 22.88 -10.35 3.11
C HIS A 389 22.37 -11.73 2.72
N TYR A 390 23.20 -12.47 2.00
CA TYR A 390 22.91 -13.84 1.58
C TYR A 390 23.69 -14.84 2.43
N ASP A 391 23.21 -16.07 2.50
CA ASP A 391 23.98 -17.20 3.01
C ASP A 391 25.01 -17.65 1.95
N GLU A 392 26.25 -17.92 2.38
CA GLU A 392 27.38 -18.17 1.47
C GLU A 392 27.27 -19.51 0.72
N VAL A 393 26.51 -20.47 1.24
CA VAL A 393 26.43 -21.85 0.73
C VAL A 393 25.15 -22.10 -0.08
N SER A 394 24.02 -21.56 0.39
CA SER A 394 22.70 -21.74 -0.25
C SER A 394 22.28 -20.56 -1.14
N HIS A 395 23.01 -19.44 -1.09
CA HIS A 395 22.69 -18.18 -1.79
C HIS A 395 21.28 -17.62 -1.49
N ARG A 396 20.61 -18.11 -0.43
CA ARG A 396 19.32 -17.57 0.03
C ARG A 396 19.51 -16.30 0.84
N LEU A 397 18.53 -15.40 0.79
CA LEU A 397 18.56 -14.13 1.52
C LEU A 397 18.42 -14.39 3.02
N SER A 398 19.43 -14.08 3.83
CA SER A 398 19.45 -14.38 5.27
C SER A 398 18.98 -13.21 6.14
N THR A 399 19.41 -11.98 5.84
CA THR A 399 18.99 -10.76 6.56
C THR A 399 18.95 -9.52 5.67
N VAL A 400 18.02 -8.61 5.95
CA VAL A 400 18.01 -7.25 5.38
C VAL A 400 18.38 -6.27 6.48
N LYS A 401 19.35 -5.39 6.22
CA LYS A 401 19.84 -4.42 7.21
C LYS A 401 19.77 -2.99 6.70
N ARG A 402 19.41 -2.06 7.58
CA ARG A 402 19.42 -0.62 7.28
C ARG A 402 20.85 -0.10 7.31
N ILE A 403 21.23 0.67 6.30
CA ILE A 403 22.57 1.28 6.18
C ILE A 403 22.48 2.79 6.41
N VAL A 404 23.36 3.31 7.26
CA VAL A 404 23.58 4.76 7.48
C VAL A 404 25.10 4.97 7.54
N ASP A 405 25.61 6.00 6.86
CA ASP A 405 27.05 6.34 6.79
C ASP A 405 27.97 5.14 6.45
N GLY A 406 27.51 4.31 5.52
CA GLY A 406 28.20 3.09 5.07
C GLY A 406 28.20 1.92 6.07
N LYS A 407 27.52 2.06 7.22
CA LYS A 407 27.49 1.06 8.31
C LYS A 407 26.10 0.44 8.43
N ALA A 408 26.04 -0.87 8.69
CA ALA A 408 24.79 -1.54 9.06
C ALA A 408 24.42 -1.18 10.50
N VAL A 409 23.38 -0.37 10.68
CA VAL A 409 22.92 0.12 11.99
C VAL A 409 21.84 -0.76 12.63
N GLU A 410 21.14 -1.56 11.82
CA GLU A 410 19.92 -2.25 12.25
C GLU A 410 19.58 -3.43 11.33
N THR A 411 19.03 -4.52 11.87
CA THR A 411 18.40 -5.60 11.08
C THR A 411 16.90 -5.41 11.06
N LEU A 412 16.28 -5.47 9.88
CA LEU A 412 14.86 -5.19 9.66
C LEU A 412 14.03 -6.49 9.60
N VAL A 413 14.58 -7.51 8.96
CA VAL A 413 14.02 -8.87 8.90
C VAL A 413 15.16 -9.91 8.83
N ARG A 414 14.90 -11.11 9.35
CA ARG A 414 15.73 -12.31 9.17
C ARG A 414 14.89 -13.47 8.64
N TYR A 415 15.48 -14.26 7.76
CA TYR A 415 14.89 -15.46 7.18
C TYR A 415 15.71 -16.69 7.54
N HIS A 416 15.03 -17.79 7.88
CA HIS A 416 15.61 -19.12 8.08
C HIS A 416 15.05 -20.10 7.04
N TYR A 417 15.83 -21.14 6.75
CA TYR A 417 15.56 -22.11 5.67
C TYR A 417 15.61 -23.54 6.18
N ASP A 418 14.90 -24.45 5.50
CA ASP A 418 15.04 -25.88 5.71
C ASP A 418 16.27 -26.46 4.96
N SER A 419 16.51 -27.76 5.09
CA SER A 419 17.63 -28.45 4.41
C SER A 419 17.53 -28.48 2.88
N ASN A 420 16.40 -28.07 2.31
CA ASN A 420 16.17 -27.97 0.86
C ASN A 420 16.28 -26.51 0.38
N GLY A 421 16.56 -25.56 1.28
CA GLY A 421 16.61 -24.14 0.96
C GLY A 421 15.25 -23.46 0.82
N GLN A 422 14.15 -24.05 1.35
CA GLN A 422 12.84 -23.40 1.41
C GLN A 422 12.71 -22.50 2.65
N LEU A 423 12.17 -21.30 2.51
CA LEU A 423 11.88 -20.39 3.63
C LEU A 423 11.00 -21.08 4.68
N ASN A 424 11.54 -21.34 5.87
CA ASN A 424 10.83 -22.02 6.97
C ASN A 424 10.52 -21.11 8.18
N GLY A 425 11.13 -19.93 8.27
CA GLY A 425 10.94 -19.01 9.38
C GLY A 425 11.26 -17.55 9.03
N VAL A 426 10.44 -16.63 9.54
CA VAL A 426 10.60 -15.17 9.38
C VAL A 426 10.63 -14.53 10.76
N TYR A 427 11.58 -13.62 10.99
CA TYR A 427 11.74 -12.88 12.24
C TYR A 427 11.76 -11.38 11.98
N ASN A 428 10.99 -10.63 12.77
CA ASN A 428 10.81 -9.19 12.61
C ASN A 428 11.98 -8.36 13.19
N ARG A 429 11.88 -7.04 13.08
CA ARG A 429 12.79 -6.03 13.63
C ARG A 429 12.96 -6.07 15.16
N ASN A 430 12.04 -6.70 15.90
CA ASN A 430 12.14 -6.94 17.34
C ASN A 430 12.86 -8.26 17.68
N GLY A 431 13.04 -9.15 16.69
CA GLY A 431 13.54 -10.52 16.87
C GLY A 431 12.45 -11.56 17.15
N ASP A 432 11.17 -11.18 17.17
CA ASP A 432 10.06 -12.13 17.31
C ASP A 432 9.94 -13.00 16.04
N SER A 433 9.68 -14.30 16.19
CA SER A 433 9.31 -15.15 15.06
C SER A 433 7.87 -14.82 14.65
N VAL A 434 7.70 -14.22 13.47
CA VAL A 434 6.39 -13.75 13.00
C VAL A 434 5.69 -14.72 12.06
N ARG A 435 6.44 -15.55 11.32
CA ARG A 435 5.91 -16.66 10.51
C ARG A 435 6.81 -17.88 10.56
N THR A 436 6.21 -19.06 10.41
CA THR A 436 6.92 -20.31 10.11
C THR A 436 6.19 -21.08 9.00
N PHE A 437 6.91 -21.94 8.28
CA PHE A 437 6.41 -22.70 7.14
C PHE A 437 6.96 -24.13 7.14
N SER A 438 6.25 -25.06 6.50
CA SER A 438 6.72 -26.43 6.27
C SER A 438 6.18 -26.97 4.94
N TYR A 439 6.97 -27.82 4.31
CA TYR A 439 6.73 -28.28 2.93
C TYR A 439 6.86 -29.80 2.83
N THR A 440 6.28 -30.37 1.78
CA THR A 440 6.51 -31.75 1.35
C THR A 440 6.48 -31.75 -0.18
N ASP A 441 7.48 -32.35 -0.81
CA ASP A 441 7.67 -32.36 -2.27
C ASP A 441 7.59 -30.96 -2.94
N GLY A 442 8.00 -29.92 -2.21
CA GLY A 442 7.97 -28.51 -2.63
C GLY A 442 6.61 -27.80 -2.44
N LEU A 443 5.56 -28.52 -2.02
CA LEU A 443 4.25 -27.95 -1.71
C LEU A 443 4.18 -27.54 -0.24
N MET A 444 3.62 -26.35 0.05
CA MET A 444 3.41 -25.91 1.43
C MET A 444 2.32 -26.75 2.09
N THR A 445 2.71 -27.58 3.06
CA THR A 445 1.80 -28.40 3.86
C THR A 445 1.36 -27.70 5.14
N ARG A 446 2.14 -26.71 5.62
CA ARG A 446 1.81 -25.91 6.80
C ARG A 446 2.39 -24.49 6.73
N HIS A 447 1.67 -23.53 7.28
CA HIS A 447 2.23 -22.26 7.75
C HIS A 447 1.71 -21.91 9.15
N ALA A 448 2.34 -20.96 9.84
CA ALA A 448 1.81 -20.44 11.10
C ALA A 448 2.14 -18.96 11.33
N ASN A 449 1.35 -18.31 12.18
CA ASN A 449 1.53 -16.91 12.60
C ASN A 449 2.37 -16.75 13.89
N ALA A 450 2.65 -15.50 14.26
CA ALA A 450 3.42 -15.11 15.45
C ALA A 450 2.82 -15.56 16.80
N LEU A 451 1.56 -16.01 16.82
CA LEU A 451 0.84 -16.48 18.01
C LEU A 451 0.65 -18.01 18.00
N GLY A 452 1.26 -18.71 17.05
CA GLY A 452 1.25 -20.16 16.95
C GLY A 452 0.04 -20.79 16.25
N LEU A 453 -0.83 -20.00 15.59
CA LEU A 453 -1.92 -20.57 14.78
C LEU A 453 -1.32 -21.37 13.63
N GLY A 454 -1.44 -22.69 13.67
CA GLY A 454 -1.12 -23.55 12.55
C GLY A 454 -2.24 -23.51 11.52
N CYS A 455 -1.88 -23.34 10.26
CA CYS A 455 -2.74 -23.49 9.09
C CYS A 455 -2.15 -24.58 8.19
N GLU A 456 -2.87 -25.67 8.00
CA GLU A 456 -2.37 -26.92 7.43
C GLU A 456 -3.20 -27.34 6.20
N TYR A 457 -2.60 -28.11 5.28
CA TYR A 457 -3.13 -28.34 3.92
C TYR A 457 -2.90 -29.78 3.46
N ARG A 458 -3.96 -30.44 2.96
CA ARG A 458 -3.88 -31.74 2.29
C ARG A 458 -3.93 -31.56 0.78
N TRP A 459 -3.03 -32.25 0.09
CA TRP A 459 -2.81 -32.15 -1.35
C TRP A 459 -3.21 -33.44 -2.08
N GLU A 460 -3.80 -33.29 -3.26
CA GLU A 460 -4.03 -34.37 -4.25
C GLU A 460 -3.65 -33.89 -5.66
N VAL A 461 -3.41 -34.82 -6.60
CA VAL A 461 -3.14 -34.48 -8.01
C VAL A 461 -4.42 -34.64 -8.82
N LEU A 462 -4.98 -33.52 -9.30
CA LEU A 462 -6.22 -33.46 -10.08
C LEU A 462 -6.00 -32.52 -11.29
N ASP A 463 -6.47 -32.87 -12.49
CA ASP A 463 -6.15 -32.12 -13.73
C ASP A 463 -4.63 -31.93 -13.88
N ASP A 464 -3.89 -33.06 -13.79
CA ASP A 464 -2.42 -33.23 -13.85
C ASP A 464 -1.57 -32.28 -12.98
N LYS A 465 -2.16 -31.68 -11.93
CA LYS A 465 -1.48 -30.72 -11.04
C LYS A 465 -1.89 -30.89 -9.58
N PRO A 466 -1.02 -30.52 -8.63
CA PRO A 466 -1.37 -30.53 -7.20
C PRO A 466 -2.44 -29.48 -6.88
N ARG A 467 -3.48 -29.91 -6.15
CA ARG A 467 -4.57 -29.09 -5.61
C ARG A 467 -4.66 -29.28 -4.10
N VAL A 468 -4.98 -28.22 -3.37
CA VAL A 468 -5.46 -28.31 -1.98
C VAL A 468 -6.88 -28.87 -2.01
N VAL A 469 -7.09 -30.03 -1.38
CA VAL A 469 -8.43 -30.65 -1.22
C VAL A 469 -8.98 -30.49 0.20
N GLU A 470 -8.11 -30.23 1.19
CA GLU A 470 -8.52 -29.81 2.54
C GLU A 470 -7.58 -28.78 3.12
N HIS A 471 -8.14 -27.90 3.94
CA HIS A 471 -7.40 -26.98 4.80
C HIS A 471 -8.00 -27.01 6.21
N TRP A 472 -7.16 -27.06 7.26
CA TRP A 472 -7.60 -26.90 8.65
C TRP A 472 -6.64 -26.03 9.45
N THR A 473 -7.08 -25.62 10.64
CA THR A 473 -6.25 -24.87 11.59
C THR A 473 -6.11 -25.58 12.94
N SER A 474 -5.06 -25.22 13.67
CA SER A 474 -4.78 -25.74 15.02
C SER A 474 -5.81 -25.35 16.08
N ASP A 475 -6.77 -24.47 15.77
CA ASP A 475 -7.87 -24.06 16.64
C ASP A 475 -9.27 -24.52 16.15
N GLY A 476 -9.34 -25.29 15.06
CA GLY A 476 -10.54 -26.06 14.69
C GLY A 476 -11.39 -25.51 13.55
N GLU A 477 -10.91 -24.56 12.75
CA GLU A 477 -11.45 -24.29 11.41
C GLU A 477 -11.05 -25.45 10.46
N HIS A 478 -11.94 -25.88 9.58
CA HIS A 478 -11.70 -26.95 8.61
C HIS A 478 -12.57 -26.70 7.37
N LEU A 479 -11.97 -26.76 6.18
CA LEU A 479 -12.62 -26.66 4.88
C LEU A 479 -12.25 -27.87 4.01
N HIS A 480 -13.22 -28.40 3.26
CA HIS A 480 -13.04 -29.36 2.18
C HIS A 480 -13.33 -28.71 0.82
N PHE A 481 -12.63 -29.14 -0.24
CA PHE A 481 -12.73 -28.56 -1.58
C PHE A 481 -13.00 -29.64 -2.65
N ASP A 482 -14.21 -29.67 -3.22
CA ASP A 482 -14.55 -30.52 -4.36
C ASP A 482 -14.42 -29.72 -5.67
N TYR A 483 -13.63 -30.19 -6.64
CA TYR A 483 -13.40 -29.50 -7.92
C TYR A 483 -14.07 -30.23 -9.09
N ASP A 484 -14.93 -29.53 -9.83
CA ASP A 484 -15.43 -29.95 -11.14
C ASP A 484 -14.84 -29.04 -12.24
N PHE A 485 -13.78 -29.51 -12.88
CA PHE A 485 -13.10 -28.78 -13.95
C PHE A 485 -13.87 -28.79 -15.29
N GLU A 486 -14.81 -29.71 -15.51
CA GLU A 486 -15.62 -29.78 -16.73
C GLU A 486 -16.78 -28.77 -16.68
N ALA A 487 -17.50 -28.72 -15.56
CA ALA A 487 -18.49 -27.70 -15.26
C ALA A 487 -17.85 -26.31 -15.02
N ARG A 488 -16.58 -26.29 -14.56
CA ARG A 488 -15.87 -25.13 -13.97
C ARG A 488 -16.58 -24.61 -12.72
N GLN A 489 -16.85 -25.55 -11.82
CA GLN A 489 -17.42 -25.29 -10.51
C GLN A 489 -16.51 -25.85 -9.43
N THR A 490 -16.54 -25.22 -8.25
CA THR A 490 -15.82 -25.69 -7.07
C THR A 490 -16.74 -25.54 -5.86
N ARG A 491 -16.91 -26.61 -5.10
CA ARG A 491 -17.64 -26.62 -3.83
C ARG A 491 -16.66 -26.48 -2.68
N VAL A 492 -17.03 -25.68 -1.68
CA VAL A 492 -16.29 -25.57 -0.42
C VAL A 492 -17.22 -25.91 0.72
N THR A 493 -16.89 -26.94 1.51
CA THR A 493 -17.66 -27.33 2.68
C THR A 493 -16.93 -26.93 3.95
N ASP A 494 -17.60 -26.26 4.91
CA ASP A 494 -16.98 -25.80 6.16
C ASP A 494 -17.17 -26.74 7.36
N VAL A 495 -16.54 -26.39 8.48
CA VAL A 495 -16.57 -27.16 9.74
C VAL A 495 -17.94 -27.21 10.44
N LEU A 496 -18.91 -26.39 10.00
CA LEU A 496 -20.31 -26.48 10.40
C LEU A 496 -21.14 -27.34 9.42
N GLY A 497 -20.55 -27.83 8.33
CA GLY A 497 -21.21 -28.58 7.26
C GLY A 497 -21.94 -27.67 6.25
N ARG A 498 -21.67 -26.36 6.25
CA ARG A 498 -22.23 -25.42 5.27
C ARG A 498 -21.49 -25.52 3.95
N CYS A 499 -22.20 -25.25 2.86
CA CYS A 499 -21.71 -25.40 1.50
C CYS A 499 -21.69 -24.04 0.78
N ALA A 500 -20.52 -23.61 0.33
CA ALA A 500 -20.36 -22.55 -0.65
C ALA A 500 -20.02 -23.15 -2.03
N GLU A 501 -20.34 -22.44 -3.10
CA GLU A 501 -20.07 -22.86 -4.49
C GLU A 501 -19.53 -21.68 -5.30
N VAL A 502 -18.49 -21.92 -6.12
CA VAL A 502 -17.86 -20.92 -6.99
C VAL A 502 -17.90 -21.44 -8.42
N THR A 503 -18.38 -20.62 -9.37
CA THR A 503 -18.44 -20.95 -10.80
C THR A 503 -17.60 -19.96 -11.61
N TYR A 504 -16.74 -20.46 -12.48
CA TYR A 504 -15.78 -19.66 -13.24
C TYR A 504 -15.85 -19.87 -14.75
N ASN A 505 -15.42 -18.86 -15.51
CA ASN A 505 -15.38 -18.90 -16.96
C ASN A 505 -14.13 -19.65 -17.48
N LYS A 506 -14.04 -19.85 -18.80
CA LYS A 506 -12.91 -20.50 -19.48
C LYS A 506 -11.54 -19.85 -19.24
N ASP A 507 -11.52 -18.58 -18.84
CA ASP A 507 -10.33 -17.79 -18.56
C ASP A 507 -10.02 -17.74 -17.04
N ARG A 508 -10.62 -18.66 -16.27
CA ARG A 508 -10.54 -18.83 -14.80
C ARG A 508 -10.89 -17.57 -13.98
N ARG A 509 -11.77 -16.70 -14.48
CA ARG A 509 -12.39 -15.63 -13.68
C ARG A 509 -13.74 -16.09 -13.14
N VAL A 510 -14.03 -15.80 -11.86
CA VAL A 510 -15.34 -16.10 -11.25
C VAL A 510 -16.44 -15.33 -11.98
N ILE A 511 -17.58 -15.99 -12.21
CA ILE A 511 -18.78 -15.42 -12.84
C ILE A 511 -20.06 -15.58 -11.99
N ALA A 512 -20.06 -16.51 -11.03
CA ALA A 512 -21.12 -16.64 -10.03
C ALA A 512 -20.59 -17.32 -8.77
N SER A 513 -21.24 -17.08 -7.64
CA SER A 513 -21.02 -17.81 -6.40
C SER A 513 -22.31 -18.03 -5.60
N THR A 514 -22.23 -18.93 -4.63
CA THR A 514 -23.16 -19.06 -3.50
C THR A 514 -22.32 -19.12 -2.23
N ASP A 515 -22.58 -18.27 -1.23
CA ASP A 515 -21.88 -18.35 0.06
C ASP A 515 -22.58 -19.34 1.04
N PHE A 516 -21.94 -19.62 2.18
CA PHE A 516 -22.34 -20.63 3.18
C PHE A 516 -23.78 -20.47 3.74
N GLY A 517 -24.38 -19.28 3.65
CA GLY A 517 -25.79 -19.05 4.03
C GLY A 517 -26.81 -19.29 2.91
N GLY A 518 -26.35 -19.52 1.67
CA GLY A 518 -27.17 -19.65 0.47
C GLY A 518 -27.27 -18.37 -0.37
N GLU A 519 -26.63 -17.26 0.05
CA GLU A 519 -26.58 -16.01 -0.70
C GLU A 519 -25.92 -16.18 -2.08
N GLN A 520 -26.67 -15.95 -3.16
CA GLN A 520 -26.18 -16.07 -4.53
C GLN A 520 -25.74 -14.74 -5.14
N TYR A 521 -24.60 -14.74 -5.83
CA TYR A 521 -24.06 -13.59 -6.54
C TYR A 521 -23.77 -13.94 -8.00
N ARG A 522 -23.96 -12.99 -8.91
CA ARG A 522 -23.61 -13.15 -10.34
C ARG A 522 -22.87 -11.93 -10.88
N ILE A 523 -21.88 -12.19 -11.71
CA ILE A 523 -20.88 -11.23 -12.14
C ILE A 523 -20.89 -11.17 -13.68
N ALA A 524 -21.19 -10.01 -14.25
CA ALA A 524 -20.97 -9.75 -15.67
C ALA A 524 -19.54 -9.23 -15.89
N LEU A 525 -18.85 -9.73 -16.92
CA LEU A 525 -17.48 -9.37 -17.27
C LEU A 525 -17.38 -8.88 -18.72
N ASP A 526 -16.52 -7.89 -18.99
CA ASP A 526 -16.10 -7.54 -20.36
C ASP A 526 -14.92 -8.41 -20.87
N ASP A 527 -14.49 -8.23 -22.13
CA ASP A 527 -13.36 -8.97 -22.73
C ASP A 527 -11.97 -8.63 -22.13
N THR A 528 -11.88 -7.54 -21.35
CA THR A 528 -10.71 -7.22 -20.52
C THR A 528 -10.86 -7.74 -19.07
N GLY A 529 -12.03 -8.28 -18.77
CA GLY A 529 -12.48 -8.83 -17.51
C GLY A 529 -12.58 -7.79 -16.40
N ASN A 530 -13.02 -6.56 -16.72
CA ASN A 530 -13.62 -5.67 -15.73
C ASN A 530 -15.04 -6.15 -15.45
N ILE A 531 -15.56 -5.93 -14.24
CA ILE A 531 -16.91 -6.36 -13.88
C ILE A 531 -17.90 -5.27 -14.28
N THR A 532 -18.68 -5.51 -15.32
CA THR A 532 -19.66 -4.55 -15.85
C THR A 532 -20.99 -4.58 -15.12
N GLY A 533 -21.21 -5.57 -14.24
CA GLY A 533 -22.36 -5.59 -13.33
C GLY A 533 -22.31 -6.72 -12.31
N LEU A 534 -22.98 -6.51 -11.18
CA LEU A 534 -23.07 -7.43 -10.05
C LEU A 534 -24.54 -7.59 -9.64
N THR A 535 -25.05 -8.81 -9.67
CA THR A 535 -26.38 -9.16 -9.12
C THR A 535 -26.22 -9.67 -7.68
N LEU A 536 -27.05 -9.14 -6.78
CA LEU A 536 -27.07 -9.44 -5.35
C LEU A 536 -28.12 -10.53 -5.01
N PRO A 537 -28.09 -11.12 -3.79
CA PRO A 537 -28.94 -12.27 -3.43
C PRO A 537 -30.44 -11.99 -3.36
N ASP A 538 -30.83 -10.72 -3.22
CA ASP A 538 -32.22 -10.23 -3.29
C ASP A 538 -32.67 -9.87 -4.72
N GLY A 539 -31.79 -10.03 -5.72
CA GLY A 539 -32.03 -9.69 -7.11
C GLY A 539 -31.67 -8.26 -7.50
N ASN A 540 -31.21 -7.42 -6.57
CA ASN A 540 -30.72 -6.08 -6.88
C ASN A 540 -29.51 -6.11 -7.82
N GLN A 541 -29.38 -5.10 -8.68
CA GLN A 541 -28.33 -5.05 -9.70
C GLN A 541 -27.52 -3.74 -9.62
N LEU A 542 -26.21 -3.90 -9.56
CA LEU A 542 -25.21 -2.86 -9.71
C LEU A 542 -24.64 -2.93 -11.13
N GLY A 543 -24.41 -1.78 -11.77
CA GLY A 543 -23.83 -1.69 -13.12
C GLY A 543 -22.61 -0.77 -13.15
N PHE A 544 -21.59 -1.10 -13.95
CA PHE A 544 -20.33 -0.36 -14.02
C PHE A 544 -19.89 -0.11 -15.46
N GLU A 545 -19.59 1.14 -15.79
CA GLU A 545 -19.03 1.57 -17.09
C GLU A 545 -17.53 1.86 -16.95
N TYR A 546 -16.72 1.51 -17.96
CA TYR A 546 -15.28 1.75 -17.99
C TYR A 546 -14.83 2.39 -19.31
N ASP A 547 -13.68 3.10 -19.30
CA ASP A 547 -13.02 3.58 -20.52
C ASP A 547 -11.99 2.59 -21.11
N ASP A 548 -11.38 2.95 -22.25
CA ASP A 548 -10.33 2.16 -22.94
C ASP A 548 -9.10 1.84 -22.08
N LEU A 549 -8.92 2.51 -20.93
CA LEU A 549 -7.87 2.26 -19.94
C LEU A 549 -8.40 1.48 -18.73
N SER A 550 -9.60 0.89 -18.84
CA SER A 550 -10.26 0.12 -17.79
C SER A 550 -10.37 0.88 -16.46
N ARG A 551 -10.59 2.21 -16.55
CA ARG A 551 -10.89 3.08 -15.40
C ARG A 551 -12.39 3.29 -15.30
N LEU A 552 -12.96 3.26 -14.10
CA LEU A 552 -14.41 3.37 -13.85
C LEU A 552 -14.93 4.75 -14.28
N THR A 553 -15.79 4.82 -15.29
CA THR A 553 -16.40 6.08 -15.78
C THR A 553 -17.81 6.31 -15.25
N ALA A 554 -18.50 5.25 -14.83
CA ALA A 554 -19.76 5.38 -14.09
C ALA A 554 -20.06 4.14 -13.26
N GLU A 555 -20.79 4.31 -12.17
CA GLU A 555 -21.46 3.24 -11.43
C GLU A 555 -22.94 3.57 -11.30
N THR A 556 -23.81 2.56 -11.46
CA THR A 556 -25.27 2.67 -11.36
C THR A 556 -25.79 1.75 -10.28
N ASP A 557 -26.64 2.28 -9.41
CA ASP A 557 -27.19 1.58 -8.25
C ASP A 557 -28.51 0.84 -8.55
N PRO A 558 -29.02 -0.01 -7.63
CA PRO A 558 -30.31 -0.68 -7.74
C PRO A 558 -31.57 0.22 -7.67
N LEU A 559 -31.43 1.56 -7.63
CA LEU A 559 -32.52 2.50 -7.91
C LEU A 559 -32.44 3.05 -9.35
N GLY A 560 -31.43 2.67 -10.12
CA GLY A 560 -31.15 3.19 -11.46
C GLY A 560 -30.46 4.56 -11.45
N ARG A 561 -29.93 5.00 -10.31
CA ARG A 561 -29.19 6.26 -10.17
C ARG A 561 -27.74 6.04 -10.56
N THR A 562 -27.16 6.95 -11.35
CA THR A 562 -25.78 6.83 -11.83
C THR A 562 -24.87 7.92 -11.28
N THR A 563 -23.81 7.53 -10.58
CA THR A 563 -22.65 8.39 -10.29
C THR A 563 -21.67 8.31 -11.47
N ARG A 564 -21.15 9.44 -11.95
CA ARG A 564 -20.26 9.51 -13.12
C ARG A 564 -18.91 10.13 -12.78
N PHE A 565 -17.84 9.53 -13.29
CA PHE A 565 -16.45 9.90 -13.01
C PHE A 565 -15.76 10.42 -14.28
N LYS A 566 -14.84 11.38 -14.12
CA LYS A 566 -13.95 11.82 -15.20
C LYS A 566 -12.51 11.85 -14.68
N HIS A 567 -11.59 11.28 -15.45
CA HIS A 567 -10.17 11.17 -15.08
C HIS A 567 -9.32 12.34 -15.59
N HIS A 568 -8.20 12.59 -14.91
CA HIS A 568 -7.11 13.45 -15.36
C HIS A 568 -6.28 12.74 -16.43
N TYR A 569 -6.14 13.36 -17.60
CA TYR A 569 -5.46 12.80 -18.78
C TYR A 569 -5.62 11.26 -18.94
N LYS A 570 -4.51 10.52 -18.84
CA LYS A 570 -4.43 9.05 -18.90
C LYS A 570 -4.14 8.40 -17.54
N THR A 571 -4.23 9.17 -16.44
CA THR A 571 -4.01 8.66 -15.09
C THR A 571 -5.31 8.25 -14.42
N THR A 572 -5.23 7.72 -13.21
CA THR A 572 -6.38 7.27 -12.40
C THR A 572 -6.99 8.36 -11.53
N LEU A 573 -6.32 9.50 -11.40
CA LEU A 573 -6.76 10.66 -10.63
C LEU A 573 -8.12 11.15 -11.16
N VAL A 574 -9.16 11.07 -10.34
CA VAL A 574 -10.50 11.55 -10.68
C VAL A 574 -10.52 13.07 -10.57
N LYS A 575 -10.81 13.77 -11.67
CA LYS A 575 -10.92 15.25 -11.72
C LYS A 575 -12.35 15.77 -11.59
N GLN A 576 -13.35 14.90 -11.71
CA GLN A 576 -14.75 15.24 -11.46
C GLN A 576 -15.55 13.99 -11.10
N VAL A 577 -16.38 14.12 -10.07
CA VAL A 577 -17.51 13.22 -9.79
C VAL A 577 -18.79 14.01 -10.06
N THR A 578 -19.79 13.37 -10.68
CA THR A 578 -21.15 13.90 -10.82
C THR A 578 -22.10 12.93 -10.13
N TYR A 579 -22.79 13.42 -9.11
CA TYR A 579 -23.72 12.64 -8.30
C TYR A 579 -25.12 12.58 -8.95
N PRO A 580 -26.02 11.68 -8.49
CA PRO A 580 -27.35 11.55 -9.08
C PRO A 580 -28.22 12.81 -9.05
N ASP A 581 -28.08 13.67 -8.04
CA ASP A 581 -28.77 14.98 -7.97
C ASP A 581 -28.20 16.05 -8.92
N GLY A 582 -27.17 15.71 -9.71
CA GLY A 582 -26.48 16.62 -10.63
C GLY A 582 -25.42 17.51 -9.98
N SER A 583 -25.24 17.46 -8.66
CA SER A 583 -24.12 18.13 -7.99
C SER A 583 -22.78 17.49 -8.39
N THR A 584 -21.68 18.24 -8.25
CA THR A 584 -20.36 17.76 -8.67
C THR A 584 -19.27 18.12 -7.69
N TRP A 585 -18.49 17.12 -7.25
CA TRP A 585 -17.15 17.35 -6.73
C TRP A 585 -16.17 17.48 -7.90
N GLN A 586 -15.17 18.35 -7.80
CA GLN A 586 -14.18 18.59 -8.85
C GLN A 586 -12.77 18.73 -8.26
N ALA A 587 -11.77 18.19 -8.96
CA ALA A 587 -10.37 18.37 -8.63
C ALA A 587 -9.58 18.84 -9.85
N ARG A 588 -8.67 19.79 -9.64
CA ARG A 588 -7.69 20.24 -10.63
C ARG A 588 -6.32 19.69 -10.29
N TYR A 589 -5.71 19.08 -11.29
CA TYR A 589 -4.34 18.60 -11.21
C TYR A 589 -3.43 19.24 -12.26
N ASP A 590 -2.13 19.31 -11.98
CA ASP A 590 -1.11 19.69 -12.96
C ASP A 590 -0.57 18.49 -13.75
N ASP A 591 0.47 18.72 -14.54
CA ASP A 591 0.99 17.75 -15.50
C ASP A 591 1.80 16.62 -14.84
N ARG A 592 2.24 16.77 -13.59
CA ARG A 592 2.85 15.67 -12.81
C ARG A 592 1.80 14.89 -11.98
N GLY A 593 0.76 15.56 -11.46
CA GLY A 593 -0.36 14.91 -10.77
C GLY A 593 -0.76 15.51 -9.41
N ASN A 594 -0.46 16.78 -9.14
CA ASN A 594 -0.81 17.46 -7.88
C ASN A 594 -2.30 17.61 -7.72
N LEU A 595 -2.87 17.49 -6.51
CA LEU A 595 -4.03 18.34 -6.25
C LEU A 595 -3.53 19.79 -6.16
N ILE A 596 -4.10 20.68 -6.98
CA ILE A 596 -3.92 22.14 -6.86
C ILE A 596 -5.19 22.77 -6.28
N THR A 597 -6.35 22.22 -6.65
CA THR A 597 -7.65 22.73 -6.24
C THR A 597 -8.64 21.58 -6.11
N GLU A 598 -9.39 21.58 -5.02
CA GLU A 598 -10.60 20.79 -4.83
C GLU A 598 -11.81 21.74 -4.78
N ILE A 599 -12.97 21.31 -5.27
CA ILE A 599 -14.25 21.97 -5.10
C ILE A 599 -15.26 20.90 -4.70
N ASP A 600 -15.87 21.03 -3.52
CA ASP A 600 -16.86 20.07 -3.04
C ASP A 600 -18.22 20.20 -3.75
N ALA A 601 -19.15 19.29 -3.46
CA ALA A 601 -20.49 19.29 -4.04
C ALA A 601 -21.37 20.51 -3.64
N LEU A 602 -20.94 21.30 -2.66
CA LEU A 602 -21.58 22.54 -2.21
C LEU A 602 -20.93 23.80 -2.84
N GLY A 603 -19.81 23.64 -3.58
CA GLY A 603 -19.05 24.72 -4.17
C GLY A 603 -17.94 25.29 -3.28
N ASN A 604 -17.64 24.69 -2.13
CA ASN A 604 -16.52 25.10 -1.28
C ASN A 604 -15.20 24.72 -1.96
N LYS A 605 -14.34 25.71 -2.18
CA LYS A 605 -13.04 25.55 -2.85
C LYS A 605 -11.90 25.40 -1.84
N THR A 606 -11.09 24.36 -1.97
CA THR A 606 -9.81 24.21 -1.25
C THR A 606 -8.64 24.31 -2.24
N GLU A 607 -7.56 25.00 -1.89
CA GLU A 607 -6.36 25.15 -2.73
C GLU A 607 -5.11 24.62 -2.04
N TYR A 608 -4.23 24.00 -2.82
CA TYR A 608 -3.06 23.26 -2.37
C TYR A 608 -1.82 23.80 -3.08
N TYR A 609 -0.81 24.18 -2.29
CA TYR A 609 0.47 24.65 -2.78
C TYR A 609 1.54 23.67 -2.30
N ASN A 610 2.24 23.09 -3.27
CA ASN A 610 3.10 21.94 -3.07
C ASN A 610 4.51 22.27 -3.55
N GLY A 611 5.51 21.56 -3.01
CA GLY A 611 6.90 21.74 -3.39
C GLY A 611 7.24 21.22 -4.79
N GLU A 612 8.54 21.07 -5.04
CA GLU A 612 9.04 20.29 -6.19
C GLU A 612 9.01 18.78 -5.90
N ASP A 613 8.61 18.37 -4.68
CA ASP A 613 9.14 17.20 -3.97
C ASP A 613 8.09 16.24 -3.42
N GLY A 614 6.83 16.38 -3.85
CA GLY A 614 5.76 15.45 -3.51
C GLY A 614 4.95 15.82 -2.27
N LEU A 615 5.16 17.01 -1.69
CA LEU A 615 4.61 17.38 -0.38
C LEU A 615 3.95 18.77 -0.37
N PRO A 616 2.86 18.98 0.40
CA PRO A 616 2.14 20.24 0.47
C PRO A 616 2.81 21.15 1.50
N HIS A 617 3.08 22.40 1.16
CA HIS A 617 3.55 23.38 2.15
C HIS A 617 2.42 24.29 2.64
N THR A 618 1.37 24.52 1.82
CA THR A 618 0.21 25.38 2.15
C THR A 618 -1.11 24.74 1.70
N ILE A 619 -2.17 24.78 2.53
CA ILE A 619 -3.54 24.30 2.17
C ILE A 619 -4.63 25.31 2.56
N THR A 620 -5.15 26.07 1.61
CA THR A 620 -6.18 27.13 1.76
C THR A 620 -7.61 26.59 1.68
N ASP A 621 -8.39 26.67 2.77
CA ASP A 621 -9.83 26.36 2.75
C ASP A 621 -10.70 27.48 2.15
N ALA A 622 -11.97 27.17 1.89
CA ALA A 622 -12.95 28.05 1.23
C ALA A 622 -13.25 29.37 1.96
N THR A 623 -12.89 29.50 3.23
CA THR A 623 -12.92 30.75 4.01
C THR A 623 -11.62 31.56 3.88
N LEU A 624 -10.83 31.28 2.83
CA LEU A 624 -9.51 31.86 2.50
C LEU A 624 -8.47 31.65 3.61
N LYS A 625 -8.35 30.40 4.08
CA LYS A 625 -7.61 30.06 5.29
C LYS A 625 -6.60 28.91 5.10
N SER A 626 -5.31 29.24 5.12
CA SER A 626 -4.21 28.40 4.59
C SER A 626 -3.35 27.66 5.62
N LYS A 627 -3.55 26.36 5.90
CA LYS A 627 -2.69 25.57 6.84
C LYS A 627 -1.24 25.52 6.34
N TYR A 628 -0.25 25.36 7.23
CA TYR A 628 1.15 25.08 6.81
C TYR A 628 1.70 23.77 7.34
N LEU A 629 2.58 23.17 6.55
CA LEU A 629 3.25 21.89 6.80
C LEU A 629 4.73 22.01 6.39
N TRP A 630 5.62 21.56 7.26
CA TRP A 630 7.07 21.42 6.98
C TRP A 630 7.46 19.96 7.12
N TRP A 631 8.32 19.48 6.22
CA TRP A 631 8.61 18.07 6.02
C TRP A 631 10.11 17.79 6.01
N ASN A 632 10.51 16.63 6.56
CA ASN A 632 11.86 16.11 6.39
C ASN A 632 12.05 15.40 5.03
N SER A 633 13.29 15.02 4.73
CA SER A 633 13.65 14.31 3.48
C SER A 633 12.96 12.95 3.29
N LEU A 634 12.34 12.40 4.34
CA LEU A 634 11.64 11.11 4.37
C LEU A 634 10.11 11.27 4.30
N ALA A 635 9.60 12.44 3.90
CA ALA A 635 8.17 12.75 3.83
C ALA A 635 7.41 12.67 5.17
N GLN A 636 8.09 12.99 6.27
CA GLN A 636 7.48 13.06 7.60
C GLN A 636 7.31 14.53 8.02
N VAL A 637 6.14 14.88 8.57
CA VAL A 637 5.85 16.24 9.04
C VAL A 637 6.70 16.56 10.27
N GLU A 638 7.56 17.58 10.21
CA GLU A 638 8.31 18.07 11.37
C GLU A 638 7.56 19.20 12.10
N ARG A 639 6.75 19.98 11.38
CA ARG A 639 5.93 21.05 11.92
C ARG A 639 4.62 21.19 11.15
N PHE A 640 3.56 21.50 11.90
CA PHE A 640 2.24 21.88 11.39
C PHE A 640 1.87 23.25 11.98
N GLN A 641 1.19 24.13 11.22
CA GLN A 641 0.69 25.41 11.74
C GLN A 641 -0.81 25.61 11.47
N ASP A 642 -1.51 26.08 12.52
CA ASP A 642 -2.95 26.27 12.60
C ASP A 642 -3.41 27.71 12.30
N CYS A 643 -4.74 27.93 12.31
CA CYS A 643 -5.38 29.16 11.86
C CYS A 643 -5.09 30.40 12.68
N SER A 644 -4.61 30.17 13.90
CA SER A 644 -4.24 31.20 14.84
C SER A 644 -2.72 31.47 14.77
N GLY A 645 -2.02 30.90 13.77
CA GLY A 645 -0.57 30.88 13.68
C GLY A 645 0.09 29.92 14.67
N LYS A 646 -0.64 29.07 15.39
CA LYS A 646 -0.07 28.18 16.41
C LYS A 646 0.61 26.99 15.75
N SER A 647 1.78 26.61 16.25
CA SER A 647 2.56 25.52 15.65
C SER A 647 2.60 24.28 16.55
N THR A 648 2.35 23.12 15.97
CA THR A 648 2.66 21.81 16.55
C THR A 648 3.93 21.28 15.92
N HIS A 649 4.85 20.74 16.72
CA HIS A 649 6.12 20.19 16.26
C HIS A 649 6.18 18.69 16.53
N TYR A 650 6.84 17.95 15.65
CA TYR A 650 6.96 16.50 15.69
C TYR A 650 8.45 16.13 15.63
N ARG A 651 8.87 15.15 16.42
CA ARG A 651 10.27 14.73 16.47
C ARG A 651 10.41 13.22 16.33
N TYR A 652 11.34 12.83 15.45
CA TYR A 652 11.62 11.45 15.10
C TYR A 652 12.94 10.98 15.72
N ASP A 653 13.14 9.66 15.79
CA ASP A 653 14.37 9.03 16.25
C ASP A 653 15.26 8.55 15.09
N GLU A 654 16.41 7.94 15.41
CA GLU A 654 17.34 7.32 14.47
C GLU A 654 16.72 6.15 13.66
N ARG A 655 15.53 5.66 14.04
CA ARG A 655 14.73 4.63 13.34
C ARG A 655 13.61 5.21 12.48
N HIS A 656 13.52 6.55 12.43
CA HIS A 656 12.52 7.34 11.72
C HIS A 656 11.10 7.18 12.33
N GLN A 657 11.01 6.88 13.63
CA GLN A 657 9.76 6.72 14.37
C GLN A 657 9.42 7.96 15.19
N LEU A 658 8.14 8.33 15.27
CA LEU A 658 7.68 9.50 16.03
C LEU A 658 7.86 9.27 17.54
N ILE A 659 8.71 10.07 18.20
CA ILE A 659 9.05 9.96 19.63
C ILE A 659 8.69 11.20 20.47
N ALA A 660 8.32 12.33 19.85
CA ALA A 660 7.72 13.45 20.58
C ALA A 660 6.74 14.25 19.72
N VAL A 661 5.72 14.81 20.37
CA VAL A 661 4.83 15.83 19.81
C VAL A 661 4.77 17.00 20.80
N THR A 662 5.08 18.20 20.33
CA THR A 662 5.02 19.45 21.12
C THR A 662 3.88 20.32 20.58
N ASP A 663 2.91 20.66 21.42
CA ASP A 663 1.71 21.39 21.02
C ASP A 663 1.90 22.92 20.91
N ALA A 664 0.82 23.59 20.52
CA ALA A 664 0.69 25.04 20.42
C ALA A 664 1.00 25.84 21.70
N LEU A 665 0.97 25.19 22.86
CA LEU A 665 1.22 25.77 24.19
C LEU A 665 2.60 25.35 24.73
N ASN A 666 3.42 24.70 23.89
CA ASN A 666 4.72 24.11 24.23
C ASN A 666 4.64 22.93 25.22
N ASN A 667 3.46 22.33 25.41
CA ASN A 667 3.31 21.07 26.12
C ASN A 667 3.88 19.95 25.25
N THR A 668 4.71 19.05 25.80
CA THR A 668 5.32 17.96 25.03
C THR A 668 4.91 16.59 25.56
N THR A 669 4.32 15.77 24.69
CA THR A 669 4.08 14.34 24.93
C THR A 669 5.23 13.55 24.28
N THR A 670 5.86 12.63 25.02
CA THR A 670 6.95 11.78 24.50
C THR A 670 6.56 10.30 24.46
N LEU A 671 7.12 9.57 23.49
CA LEU A 671 6.80 8.18 23.18
C LEU A 671 8.08 7.33 23.20
N GLU A 672 8.14 6.32 24.06
CA GLU A 672 9.14 5.25 23.99
C GLU A 672 8.60 4.08 23.16
N ARG A 673 9.41 3.50 22.28
CA ARG A 673 9.00 2.44 21.35
C ARG A 673 9.94 1.24 21.34
N LYS A 674 9.41 0.08 20.94
CA LYS A 674 10.21 -1.04 20.45
C LYS A 674 10.84 -0.70 19.07
N PRO A 675 11.91 -1.38 18.64
CA PRO A 675 12.44 -1.29 17.26
C PRO A 675 11.37 -1.47 16.16
N GLY A 676 10.39 -2.36 16.35
CA GLY A 676 9.25 -2.58 15.45
C GLY A 676 8.23 -1.43 15.40
N GLY A 677 8.29 -0.48 16.33
CA GLY A 677 7.45 0.73 16.37
C GLY A 677 6.35 0.71 17.44
N GLU A 678 6.12 -0.41 18.12
CA GLU A 678 5.08 -0.50 19.17
C GLU A 678 5.41 0.40 20.37
N VAL A 679 4.44 1.18 20.86
CA VAL A 679 4.65 2.18 21.92
C VAL A 679 4.70 1.51 23.30
N LEU A 680 5.86 1.50 23.93
CA LEU A 680 6.07 0.92 25.27
C LEU A 680 5.61 1.89 26.37
N ARG A 681 5.88 3.19 26.21
CA ARG A 681 5.48 4.24 27.16
C ARG A 681 5.03 5.51 26.44
N ILE A 682 4.02 6.18 27.00
CA ILE A 682 3.66 7.56 26.70
C ILE A 682 3.90 8.35 27.99
N ASP A 683 4.63 9.45 27.93
CA ASP A 683 4.72 10.41 29.03
C ASP A 683 4.01 11.71 28.63
N HIS A 684 3.09 12.17 29.47
CA HIS A 684 2.22 13.32 29.21
C HIS A 684 2.76 14.61 29.87
N PRO A 685 2.36 15.79 29.36
CA PRO A 685 2.82 17.08 29.88
C PRO A 685 2.45 17.35 31.35
N ASP A 686 1.43 16.69 31.88
CA ASP A 686 1.00 16.79 33.28
C ASP A 686 1.80 15.88 34.23
N GLY A 687 2.78 15.14 33.71
CA GLY A 687 3.58 14.16 34.46
C GLY A 687 2.89 12.80 34.64
N SER A 688 1.67 12.61 34.10
CA SER A 688 1.06 11.29 34.00
C SER A 688 1.73 10.47 32.89
N ARG A 689 1.57 9.14 32.93
CA ARG A 689 2.24 8.21 32.01
C ARG A 689 1.35 7.02 31.69
N GLU A 690 1.47 6.48 30.50
CA GLU A 690 0.80 5.25 30.09
C GLU A 690 1.83 4.22 29.64
N ARG A 691 1.58 2.93 29.92
CA ARG A 691 2.49 1.83 29.58
C ARG A 691 1.75 0.70 28.90
N PHE A 692 2.40 0.05 27.95
CA PHE A 692 1.81 -1.04 27.18
C PHE A 692 2.76 -2.24 27.10
N THR A 693 2.19 -3.45 27.10
CA THR A 693 2.91 -4.67 26.70
C THR A 693 2.19 -5.35 25.55
N TYR A 694 2.93 -6.12 24.76
CA TYR A 694 2.49 -6.64 23.46
C TYR A 694 2.83 -8.12 23.31
N ASN A 695 2.02 -8.85 22.53
CA ASN A 695 2.41 -10.16 22.02
C ASN A 695 3.36 -10.03 20.80
N ALA A 696 3.87 -11.17 20.30
CA ALA A 696 4.73 -11.23 19.11
C ALA A 696 4.05 -10.77 17.80
N HIS A 697 2.74 -10.51 17.82
CA HIS A 697 1.96 -9.98 16.71
C HIS A 697 1.62 -8.49 16.88
N GLY A 698 2.31 -7.78 17.78
CA GLY A 698 2.12 -6.34 17.99
C GLY A 698 0.79 -5.95 18.65
N GLN A 699 0.01 -6.90 19.16
CA GLN A 699 -1.28 -6.63 19.81
C GLN A 699 -1.11 -6.42 21.32
N VAL A 700 -1.81 -5.43 21.88
CA VAL A 700 -1.76 -5.11 23.30
C VAL A 700 -2.25 -6.28 24.17
N LEU A 701 -1.42 -6.62 25.18
CA LEU A 701 -1.68 -7.57 26.27
C LEU A 701 -1.95 -6.87 27.60
N THR A 702 -1.30 -5.73 27.89
CA THR A 702 -1.63 -4.89 29.05
C THR A 702 -1.60 -3.43 28.71
N HIS A 703 -2.47 -2.64 29.34
CA HIS A 703 -2.43 -1.18 29.34
C HIS A 703 -2.51 -0.69 30.78
N THR A 704 -1.47 0.04 31.21
CA THR A 704 -1.45 0.79 32.47
C THR A 704 -1.68 2.26 32.14
N ASN A 705 -2.72 2.87 32.72
CA ASN A 705 -3.08 4.27 32.46
C ASN A 705 -2.34 5.26 33.39
N GLY A 706 -2.56 6.56 33.18
CA GLY A 706 -2.00 7.67 33.97
C GLY A 706 -2.31 7.69 35.48
N LYS A 707 -3.07 6.72 36.00
CA LYS A 707 -3.36 6.50 37.42
C LYS A 707 -2.71 5.22 37.97
N ASP A 708 -1.72 4.69 37.24
CA ASP A 708 -1.08 3.38 37.41
C ASP A 708 -2.08 2.19 37.45
N GLN A 709 -3.31 2.37 36.93
CA GLN A 709 -4.34 1.32 36.86
C GLN A 709 -4.13 0.44 35.62
N THR A 710 -4.05 -0.88 35.79
CA THR A 710 -3.71 -1.81 34.70
C THR A 710 -4.88 -2.68 34.26
N THR A 711 -5.16 -2.72 32.95
CA THR A 711 -6.07 -3.66 32.29
C THR A 711 -5.25 -4.76 31.62
N HIS A 712 -5.67 -6.02 31.74
CA HIS A 712 -5.03 -7.18 31.10
C HIS A 712 -5.92 -7.81 30.04
N LEU A 713 -5.31 -8.29 28.95
CA LEU A 713 -5.95 -8.95 27.82
C LEU A 713 -5.20 -10.25 27.48
N ALA A 714 -5.90 -11.38 27.54
CA ALA A 714 -5.44 -12.66 26.99
C ALA A 714 -6.11 -12.91 25.65
N ARG A 715 -5.39 -13.50 24.70
CA ARG A 715 -5.83 -13.74 23.31
C ARG A 715 -5.54 -15.19 22.89
N ASN A 716 -6.31 -15.73 21.94
CA ASN A 716 -6.03 -17.01 21.30
C ASN A 716 -4.97 -16.86 20.19
N ALA A 717 -4.69 -17.96 19.48
CA ALA A 717 -3.73 -18.01 18.37
C ALA A 717 -4.11 -17.12 17.15
N ARG A 718 -5.39 -16.73 17.01
CA ARG A 718 -5.84 -15.73 16.01
C ARG A 718 -5.76 -14.28 16.50
N GLY A 719 -5.35 -14.07 17.75
CA GLY A 719 -5.38 -12.75 18.38
C GLY A 719 -6.76 -12.31 18.87
N LEU A 720 -7.79 -13.16 18.75
CA LEU A 720 -9.12 -12.89 19.32
C LEU A 720 -9.02 -12.87 20.85
N PRO A 721 -9.64 -11.89 21.55
CA PRO A 721 -9.59 -11.82 23.00
C PRO A 721 -10.35 -13.01 23.61
N VAL A 722 -9.72 -13.74 24.54
CA VAL A 722 -10.36 -14.84 25.29
C VAL A 722 -10.66 -14.46 26.75
N ARG A 723 -9.92 -13.48 27.30
CA ARG A 723 -10.19 -12.93 28.63
C ARG A 723 -9.73 -11.47 28.71
N ARG A 724 -10.56 -10.61 29.29
CA ARG A 724 -10.19 -9.27 29.76
C ARG A 724 -10.28 -9.22 31.28
N GLN A 725 -9.31 -8.61 31.94
CA GLN A 725 -9.35 -8.30 33.36
C GLN A 725 -9.22 -6.78 33.56
N ASP A 726 -10.13 -6.19 34.32
CA ASP A 726 -10.12 -4.75 34.64
C ASP A 726 -9.16 -4.41 35.80
N PRO A 727 -8.88 -3.13 36.09
CA PRO A 727 -8.00 -2.73 37.17
C PRO A 727 -8.50 -3.01 38.61
N LYS A 728 -9.73 -3.53 38.78
CA LYS A 728 -10.26 -4.04 40.05
C LYS A 728 -10.12 -5.55 40.17
N GLY A 729 -9.64 -6.22 39.11
CA GLY A 729 -9.51 -7.66 39.01
C GLY A 729 -10.73 -8.38 38.43
N LEU A 730 -11.81 -7.65 38.07
CA LEU A 730 -13.03 -8.23 37.50
C LEU A 730 -12.73 -8.79 36.10
N MET A 731 -13.27 -9.97 35.80
CA MET A 731 -12.94 -10.72 34.58
C MET A 731 -14.13 -10.87 33.65
N VAL A 732 -13.90 -10.68 32.36
CA VAL A 732 -14.82 -11.09 31.29
C VAL A 732 -14.12 -12.12 30.42
N ALA A 733 -14.65 -13.34 30.37
CA ALA A 733 -14.25 -14.38 29.43
C ALA A 733 -15.07 -14.28 28.14
N TYR A 734 -14.46 -14.68 27.03
CA TYR A 734 -15.03 -14.65 25.68
C TYR A 734 -15.00 -16.06 25.10
N GLN A 735 -16.11 -16.54 24.56
CA GLN A 735 -16.23 -17.88 23.97
C GLN A 735 -16.65 -17.79 22.51
N TYR A 736 -16.02 -18.61 21.67
CA TYR A 736 -16.23 -18.65 20.22
C TYR A 736 -16.67 -20.04 19.77
N ASP A 737 -17.49 -20.12 18.72
CA ASP A 737 -17.78 -21.38 18.04
C ASP A 737 -16.69 -21.74 17.01
N LYS A 738 -16.87 -22.86 16.29
CA LYS A 738 -15.91 -23.33 15.28
C LYS A 738 -15.83 -22.44 14.03
N ALA A 739 -16.83 -21.58 13.80
CA ALA A 739 -16.79 -20.53 12.79
C ALA A 739 -16.26 -19.19 13.36
N LEU A 740 -15.66 -19.23 14.56
CA LEU A 740 -14.99 -18.10 15.23
C LEU A 740 -15.96 -16.98 15.62
N ARG A 741 -17.26 -17.26 15.72
CA ARG A 741 -18.30 -16.30 16.09
C ARG A 741 -18.43 -16.25 17.61
N LEU A 742 -18.56 -15.05 18.18
CA LEU A 742 -18.62 -14.83 19.63
C LEU A 742 -19.97 -15.34 20.18
N VAL A 743 -20.02 -16.55 20.72
CA VAL A 743 -21.26 -17.17 21.23
C VAL A 743 -21.55 -16.84 22.69
N ALA A 744 -20.56 -16.46 23.50
CA ALA A 744 -20.80 -16.02 24.87
C ALA A 744 -19.75 -15.04 25.43
N LEU A 745 -20.22 -14.18 26.34
CA LEU A 745 -19.41 -13.40 27.28
C LEU A 745 -19.83 -13.79 28.70
N THR A 746 -18.88 -14.20 29.54
CA THR A 746 -19.13 -14.60 30.94
C THR A 746 -18.37 -13.69 31.89
N ASN A 747 -19.03 -13.13 32.90
CA ASN A 747 -18.41 -12.25 33.90
C ASN A 747 -17.82 -13.01 35.11
N GLU A 748 -17.31 -12.27 36.09
CA GLU A 748 -16.70 -12.81 37.32
C GLU A 748 -17.66 -13.54 38.28
N ASN A 749 -18.96 -13.57 37.99
CA ASN A 749 -19.99 -14.26 38.77
C ASN A 749 -20.67 -15.39 37.96
N ASP A 750 -19.99 -15.90 36.93
CA ASP A 750 -20.49 -16.85 35.91
C ASP A 750 -21.73 -16.38 35.12
N ALA A 751 -22.16 -15.12 35.33
CA ALA A 751 -23.31 -14.55 34.64
C ALA A 751 -22.96 -14.31 33.17
N THR A 752 -23.75 -14.93 32.29
CA THR A 752 -23.40 -15.08 30.88
C THR A 752 -24.38 -14.36 29.96
N TYR A 753 -23.84 -13.68 28.96
CA TYR A 753 -24.51 -13.03 27.83
C TYR A 753 -24.24 -13.89 26.60
N THR A 754 -25.27 -14.50 26.00
CA THR A 754 -25.13 -15.42 24.86
C THR A 754 -25.60 -14.81 23.55
N PHE A 755 -25.06 -15.32 22.44
CA PHE A 755 -25.38 -14.92 21.07
C PHE A 755 -25.63 -16.15 20.20
N ALA A 756 -26.59 -16.06 19.29
CA ALA A 756 -26.89 -17.08 18.29
C ALA A 756 -26.89 -16.48 16.88
N TYR A 757 -26.47 -17.28 15.90
CA TYR A 757 -26.22 -16.84 14.52
C TYR A 757 -26.96 -17.72 13.51
N ASP A 758 -27.29 -17.16 12.34
CA ASP A 758 -27.82 -17.93 11.21
C ASP A 758 -26.70 -18.63 10.41
N HIS A 759 -27.07 -19.18 9.23
CA HIS A 759 -26.12 -19.83 8.32
C HIS A 759 -25.26 -18.82 7.54
N SER A 760 -25.63 -17.53 7.57
CA SER A 760 -24.96 -16.41 6.92
C SER A 760 -24.07 -15.62 7.89
N ASP A 761 -23.82 -16.19 9.08
CA ASP A 761 -23.04 -15.61 10.18
C ASP A 761 -23.61 -14.28 10.74
N ARG A 762 -24.89 -13.99 10.50
CA ARG A 762 -25.61 -12.83 11.06
C ARG A 762 -26.17 -13.17 12.44
N LEU A 763 -26.12 -12.22 13.37
CA LEU A 763 -26.63 -12.35 14.74
C LEU A 763 -28.17 -12.40 14.75
N ILE A 764 -28.78 -13.54 15.10
CA ILE A 764 -30.25 -13.71 15.13
C ILE A 764 -30.86 -13.73 16.53
N GLU A 765 -30.09 -14.02 17.58
CA GLU A 765 -30.53 -13.83 18.98
C GLU A 765 -29.38 -13.29 19.82
N GLU A 766 -29.63 -12.28 20.65
CA GLU A 766 -28.79 -11.91 21.78
C GLU A 766 -29.58 -12.07 23.09
N LYS A 767 -28.97 -12.70 24.11
CA LYS A 767 -29.60 -12.89 25.42
C LYS A 767 -28.68 -12.39 26.52
N ARG A 768 -29.12 -11.34 27.21
CA ARG A 768 -28.36 -10.60 28.20
C ARG A 768 -28.43 -11.24 29.59
N ILE A 769 -27.52 -10.83 30.47
CA ILE A 769 -27.45 -11.27 31.87
C ILE A 769 -28.77 -11.00 32.63
N ASP A 770 -29.38 -9.84 32.38
CA ASP A 770 -30.70 -9.40 32.86
C ASP A 770 -31.89 -10.19 32.26
N GLN A 771 -31.61 -11.27 31.51
CA GLN A 771 -32.55 -12.09 30.75
C GLN A 771 -33.29 -11.39 29.61
N LEU A 772 -33.02 -10.10 29.32
CA LEU A 772 -33.53 -9.44 28.11
C LEU A 772 -33.03 -10.20 26.88
N THR A 773 -33.97 -10.85 26.21
CA THR A 773 -33.74 -11.57 24.95
C THR A 773 -34.12 -10.65 23.82
N ARG A 774 -33.30 -10.60 22.77
CA ARG A 774 -33.59 -9.87 21.54
C ARG A 774 -33.36 -10.77 20.35
N ARG A 775 -34.27 -10.72 19.38
CA ARG A 775 -34.16 -11.46 18.12
C ARG A 775 -34.13 -10.52 16.93
N PHE A 776 -33.39 -10.91 15.91
CA PHE A 776 -33.14 -10.13 14.71
C PHE A 776 -33.56 -10.93 13.48
N SER A 777 -34.34 -10.31 12.60
CA SER A 777 -34.73 -10.88 11.30
C SER A 777 -34.11 -10.06 10.18
N TYR A 778 -33.68 -10.72 9.10
CA TYR A 778 -33.00 -10.11 7.95
C TYR A 778 -33.73 -10.42 6.65
N ASN A 779 -33.54 -9.58 5.62
CA ASN A 779 -33.91 -9.90 4.24
C ASN A 779 -32.75 -10.60 3.49
N LEU A 780 -32.97 -10.99 2.24
CA LEU A 780 -31.95 -11.63 1.39
C LEU A 780 -30.73 -10.72 1.12
N GLY A 781 -30.90 -9.39 1.10
CA GLY A 781 -29.81 -8.41 1.03
C GLY A 781 -29.05 -8.22 2.36
N GLY A 782 -29.32 -9.02 3.39
CA GLY A 782 -28.65 -8.95 4.69
C GLY A 782 -29.07 -7.76 5.56
N HIS A 783 -30.09 -6.99 5.16
CA HIS A 783 -30.58 -5.85 5.94
C HIS A 783 -31.56 -6.28 7.03
N LEU A 784 -31.41 -5.69 8.23
CA LEU A 784 -32.29 -5.90 9.37
C LEU A 784 -33.71 -5.39 9.07
N THR A 785 -34.71 -6.28 9.20
CA THR A 785 -36.14 -6.05 8.96
C THR A 785 -37.00 -6.10 10.22
N GLN A 786 -36.57 -6.81 11.27
CA GLN A 786 -37.27 -6.86 12.57
C GLN A 786 -36.31 -6.98 13.74
N VAL A 787 -36.67 -6.35 14.87
CA VAL A 787 -36.16 -6.65 16.21
C VAL A 787 -37.34 -6.98 17.12
N GLU A 788 -37.35 -8.18 17.71
CA GLU A 788 -38.23 -8.55 18.84
C GLU A 788 -37.44 -8.41 20.13
N GLU A 789 -37.85 -7.53 21.05
CA GLU A 789 -37.31 -7.44 22.41
C GLU A 789 -38.28 -8.14 23.39
N THR A 790 -37.80 -9.10 24.19
CA THR A 790 -38.58 -9.78 25.25
C THR A 790 -37.86 -9.64 26.59
N GLY A 791 -38.42 -8.81 27.47
CA GLY A 791 -37.97 -8.65 28.85
C GLY A 791 -38.59 -9.67 29.79
N TYR A 792 -38.07 -9.73 31.01
CA TYR A 792 -38.58 -10.56 32.11
C TYR A 792 -38.66 -9.70 33.38
N SER A 793 -39.80 -9.68 34.07
CA SER A 793 -39.94 -9.02 35.38
C SER A 793 -39.83 -10.02 36.52
N GLU A 794 -39.47 -9.55 37.72
CA GLU A 794 -39.46 -10.35 38.96
C GLU A 794 -40.83 -10.95 39.30
N LYS A 795 -41.92 -10.41 38.72
CA LYS A 795 -43.30 -10.91 38.87
C LYS A 795 -43.66 -12.00 37.87
N GLY A 796 -42.72 -12.40 37.00
CA GLY A 796 -42.94 -13.39 35.93
C GLY A 796 -43.60 -12.84 34.68
N GLU A 797 -43.79 -11.51 34.57
CA GLU A 797 -44.32 -10.87 33.36
C GLU A 797 -43.26 -10.93 32.25
N ARG A 798 -43.71 -11.11 31.00
CA ARG A 798 -42.85 -11.12 29.81
C ARG A 798 -43.25 -9.99 28.85
N PRO A 799 -42.91 -8.73 29.15
CA PRO A 799 -43.16 -7.63 28.23
C PRO A 799 -42.40 -7.87 26.92
N GLN A 800 -43.13 -7.88 25.80
CA GLN A 800 -42.58 -7.98 24.45
C GLN A 800 -42.74 -6.66 23.71
N ARG A 801 -41.80 -6.35 22.81
CA ARG A 801 -41.87 -5.23 21.87
C ARG A 801 -41.33 -5.67 20.51
N SER A 802 -42.11 -5.49 19.45
CA SER A 802 -41.59 -5.59 18.09
C SER A 802 -41.24 -4.20 17.54
N THR A 803 -40.12 -4.12 16.83
CA THR A 803 -39.78 -3.02 15.92
C THR A 803 -39.54 -3.59 14.53
N TYR A 804 -40.26 -3.11 13.53
CA TYR A 804 -40.07 -3.48 12.12
C TYR A 804 -39.37 -2.35 11.35
N PHE A 805 -38.68 -2.70 10.27
CA PHE A 805 -37.88 -1.79 9.45
C PHE A 805 -38.17 -2.05 7.96
N GLU A 806 -38.78 -1.08 7.29
CA GLU A 806 -38.98 -1.06 5.83
C GLU A 806 -37.79 -0.34 5.16
N ARG A 807 -37.31 -0.87 4.03
CA ARG A 807 -36.12 -0.35 3.32
C ARG A 807 -36.33 -0.34 1.80
N ASP A 808 -35.57 0.49 1.09
CA ASP A 808 -35.48 0.47 -0.37
C ASP A 808 -34.43 -0.53 -0.88
N SER A 809 -34.25 -0.59 -2.20
CA SER A 809 -33.28 -1.45 -2.88
C SER A 809 -31.81 -1.08 -2.64
N ILE A 810 -31.53 -0.03 -1.86
CA ILE A 810 -30.18 0.34 -1.41
C ILE A 810 -30.04 0.32 0.12
N GLY A 811 -31.02 -0.28 0.81
CA GLY A 811 -30.98 -0.48 2.25
C GLY A 811 -31.27 0.74 3.11
N ARG A 812 -31.59 1.92 2.53
CA ARG A 812 -32.00 3.10 3.31
C ARG A 812 -33.28 2.78 4.07
N LEU A 813 -33.37 3.26 5.31
CA LEU A 813 -34.53 3.03 6.18
C LEU A 813 -35.69 3.90 5.72
N LEU A 814 -36.67 3.35 4.99
CA LEU A 814 -37.87 4.08 4.57
C LEU A 814 -38.84 4.30 5.74
N ALA A 815 -39.02 3.28 6.59
CA ALA A 815 -39.84 3.41 7.78
C ALA A 815 -39.39 2.49 8.91
N ARG A 816 -39.61 2.96 10.15
CA ARG A 816 -39.53 2.17 11.38
C ARG A 816 -40.92 2.10 12.00
N LEU A 817 -41.38 0.90 12.33
CA LEU A 817 -42.70 0.67 12.90
C LEU A 817 -42.59 -0.03 14.25
N ASN A 818 -43.43 0.36 15.20
CA ASN A 818 -43.64 -0.32 16.48
C ASN A 818 -45.11 -0.12 16.91
N ASP A 819 -45.52 -0.76 18.01
CA ASP A 819 -46.92 -0.73 18.46
C ASP A 819 -47.42 0.69 18.78
N ASP A 820 -46.50 1.60 19.10
CA ASP A 820 -46.75 3.01 19.41
C ASP A 820 -46.76 3.95 18.19
N ALA A 821 -45.93 3.73 17.16
CA ALA A 821 -45.84 4.62 16.00
C ALA A 821 -45.29 3.98 14.71
N ARG A 822 -45.52 4.68 13.60
CA ARG A 822 -44.71 4.59 12.38
C ARG A 822 -43.86 5.85 12.26
N GLN A 823 -42.56 5.71 12.07
CA GLN A 823 -41.64 6.79 11.71
C GLN A 823 -41.25 6.61 10.25
N ASP A 824 -41.75 7.47 9.37
CA ASP A 824 -41.32 7.49 7.96
C ASP A 824 -40.13 8.43 7.78
N PHE A 825 -39.21 8.08 6.89
CA PHE A 825 -38.02 8.85 6.56
C PHE A 825 -38.04 9.18 5.06
N ALA A 826 -37.73 10.42 4.69
CA ALA A 826 -37.64 10.85 3.30
C ALA A 826 -36.20 11.26 2.97
N TYR A 827 -35.74 10.92 1.77
CA TYR A 827 -34.40 11.19 1.28
C TYR A 827 -34.44 11.86 -0.10
N ASP A 828 -33.36 12.53 -0.50
CA ASP A 828 -33.13 12.94 -1.88
C ASP A 828 -32.30 11.91 -2.68
N ASP A 829 -32.01 12.25 -3.94
CA ASP A 829 -31.21 11.44 -4.85
C ASP A 829 -29.72 11.36 -4.45
N SER A 830 -29.27 12.15 -3.48
CA SER A 830 -27.91 12.12 -2.89
C SER A 830 -27.87 11.45 -1.51
N ASP A 831 -28.92 10.70 -1.14
CA ASP A 831 -29.05 10.00 0.14
C ASP A 831 -29.08 10.91 1.39
N ARG A 832 -29.27 12.22 1.22
CA ARG A 832 -29.44 13.16 2.33
C ARG A 832 -30.85 13.00 2.90
N LEU A 833 -30.95 12.88 4.22
CA LEU A 833 -32.23 12.80 4.93
C LEU A 833 -32.93 14.16 4.90
N LEU A 834 -34.11 14.23 4.29
CA LEU A 834 -34.91 15.44 4.10
C LEU A 834 -35.98 15.65 5.18
N SER A 835 -36.46 14.58 5.81
CA SER A 835 -37.36 14.67 6.98
C SER A 835 -37.57 13.33 7.67
N ILE A 836 -38.00 13.40 8.94
CA ILE A 836 -38.53 12.27 9.71
C ILE A 836 -39.95 12.63 10.15
N GLN A 837 -40.94 11.77 9.84
CA GLN A 837 -42.33 11.98 10.23
C GLN A 837 -42.85 10.85 11.14
N ARG A 838 -43.13 11.16 12.41
CA ARG A 838 -43.81 10.23 13.33
C ARG A 838 -45.32 10.32 13.17
N LYS A 839 -45.95 9.17 12.89
CA LYS A 839 -47.40 8.94 12.81
C LYS A 839 -47.80 7.97 13.93
N PRO A 840 -48.46 8.43 15.02
CA PRO A 840 -48.82 7.56 16.13
C PRO A 840 -49.97 6.62 15.76
N THR A 841 -49.88 5.37 16.20
CA THR A 841 -50.97 4.38 16.09
C THR A 841 -52.12 4.75 17.03
N ASP A 842 -53.26 4.06 16.93
CA ASP A 842 -54.37 4.24 17.88
C ASP A 842 -53.98 3.81 19.31
N SER A 843 -53.00 2.92 19.45
CA SER A 843 -52.39 2.56 20.75
C SER A 843 -51.45 3.67 21.22
N GLY A 844 -50.57 4.18 20.35
CA GLY A 844 -49.68 5.30 20.65
C GLY A 844 -50.43 6.55 21.11
N ARG A 845 -51.55 6.92 20.45
CA ARG A 845 -52.38 8.05 20.87
C ARG A 845 -52.97 7.87 22.27
N LYS A 846 -53.35 6.65 22.66
CA LYS A 846 -53.79 6.34 24.04
C LYS A 846 -52.66 6.44 25.07
N LEU A 847 -51.41 6.22 24.63
CA LEU A 847 -50.18 6.42 25.41
C LEU A 847 -49.65 7.86 25.36
N GLY A 848 -50.36 8.80 24.71
CA GLY A 848 -49.97 10.20 24.59
C GLY A 848 -48.95 10.50 23.48
N VAL A 849 -48.61 9.52 22.63
CA VAL A 849 -47.68 9.73 21.50
C VAL A 849 -48.34 10.63 20.45
N THR A 850 -47.72 11.79 20.21
CA THR A 850 -48.15 12.78 19.23
C THR A 850 -47.57 12.54 17.85
N ALA A 851 -48.20 13.10 16.82
CA ALA A 851 -47.57 13.25 15.51
C ALA A 851 -46.49 14.34 15.57
N GLU A 852 -45.41 14.14 14.82
CA GLU A 852 -44.26 15.05 14.76
C GLU A 852 -43.63 14.97 13.37
N LYS A 853 -43.11 16.10 12.87
CA LYS A 853 -42.25 16.13 11.68
C LYS A 853 -41.01 16.94 12.02
N LEU A 854 -39.84 16.37 11.71
CA LEU A 854 -38.56 17.05 11.67
C LEU A 854 -38.20 17.24 10.18
N GLU A 855 -37.69 18.42 9.85
CA GLU A 855 -37.19 18.85 8.53
C GLU A 855 -35.76 19.38 8.73
#